data_AF-A0A5Q2V875-F1
#
_entry.id   AF-A0A5Q2V875-F1
#
_cell.length_a   1.000
_cell.length_b   1.000
_cell.length_c   1.000
_cell.angle_alpha   90.00
_cell.angle_beta   90.00
_cell.angle_gamma   90.00
#
_symmetry.space_group_name_H-M   'P 1'
#
loop_
_entity.id
_entity.type
_entity.pdbx_description
1 polymer ?
#
loop_
_entity_poly.entity_id
_entity_poly.type
_entity_poly.pdbx_seq_one_letter_code
_entity_poly.pdbx_strand_id
1 'polypeptide(L)'
;MSSEGLPVSNIVGVSLSLSARDTSGASNEASASLSADSSAESADASFKFSRQAKAAVNEAKDAAEAAKDYSEIAQSVSDAYPDEPAAQKAVDDGIETRTFFWVRSQSTSELALEYTVADGRIVPTGRWSMAGGAVTDALNEMKTRVSMVPNSQAGIDESIAAGVEFDDGHFAPLMLDDGRHAFIDENGMLRVVAADSDVVVRPYIESQPYTLPDGSVCTKIIVDPYNNITEAWTEDGGYFFETPDGLKRVGNLSPPAKQIAQATAASDLVMNYGATRISVSDDLRPVMYILPTFGQSLAQGWSTYADDVLIAVGQLYPDNAWMFKSNRGVGKENPNRDSTPIDEIVPLKDTVNGKWKETACSSSAAHIISEVEKLTGKRIHILRYVAAEGSQAYRNLTRGTASWNTLIQGLIDAKRICERMGFKPVVLGIDAKMGESDTDKTPGMFPELYTRFLRNLDRNYNAEVKRIFGGDHPDVAIFVEQCSWQPYTEWDSRVRQGQLDADGLGNIRFTGPGYQYPHPGDIIHINSKGQNMRGVSLARAVAFECFGTGFISLKPRSVFWSSANTIDVFLASSVSITKDESGVIVNPVGLGAGAGFNIRARDGSAITITDVSALGTTGMRLTVNNPTNTRIVQIGYGLKRTGSDNQSGPIDGARGLIRTINGITNLYTGETEYQWLAAFLWEIN
;
A
#
# COMPACT_ATOMS: atom_id res chain seq x y z
N MET A 1 55.99 20.61 49.01
CA MET A 1 55.48 20.57 50.40
C MET A 1 54.36 19.54 50.45
N SER A 2 54.26 18.81 51.56
CA SER A 2 53.36 17.67 51.75
C SER A 2 52.13 18.01 52.59
N SER A 3 51.01 17.35 52.31
CA SER A 3 50.14 16.70 53.32
C SER A 3 49.08 15.85 52.60
N GLU A 4 49.27 14.54 52.57
CA GLU A 4 48.64 13.57 53.50
C GLU A 4 47.33 12.99 52.93
N GLY A 5 47.47 11.95 52.10
CA GLY A 5 46.39 10.99 51.84
C GLY A 5 46.55 9.79 52.79
N LEU A 6 45.49 9.45 53.52
CA LEU A 6 45.51 8.43 54.59
C LEU A 6 45.89 7.03 54.06
N PRO A 7 46.69 6.24 54.81
CA PRO A 7 47.01 4.86 54.44
C PRO A 7 45.87 3.92 54.82
N VAL A 8 45.22 3.30 53.82
CA VAL A 8 44.23 2.23 54.06
C VAL A 8 44.94 0.88 54.22
N SER A 9 45.57 0.68 55.36
CA SER A 9 46.17 -0.61 55.74
C SER A 9 45.13 -1.49 56.43
N ASN A 10 44.31 -2.22 55.66
CA ASN A 10 43.65 -3.49 56.03
C ASN A 10 42.67 -3.96 54.92
N ILE A 11 43.19 -4.36 53.75
CA ILE A 11 42.42 -5.22 52.83
C ILE A 11 42.80 -6.67 53.13
N VAL A 12 41.97 -7.34 53.93
CA VAL A 12 41.99 -8.79 54.05
C VAL A 12 41.52 -9.35 52.69
N GLY A 13 42.42 -10.01 51.97
CA GLY A 13 42.12 -10.60 50.67
C GLY A 13 41.18 -11.79 50.80
N VAL A 14 39.86 -11.56 50.73
CA VAL A 14 38.86 -12.61 50.60
C VAL A 14 38.76 -12.99 49.12
N SER A 15 39.34 -14.13 48.74
CA SER A 15 39.18 -14.70 47.40
C SER A 15 37.77 -15.27 47.23
N LEU A 16 36.83 -14.44 46.78
CA LEU A 16 35.46 -14.84 46.50
C LEU A 16 35.39 -15.45 45.09
N SER A 17 35.44 -16.78 45.00
CA SER A 17 35.18 -17.49 43.75
C SER A 17 33.68 -17.42 43.43
N LEU A 18 33.27 -16.43 42.64
CA LEU A 18 31.92 -16.39 42.08
C LEU A 18 31.80 -17.48 41.01
N SER A 19 30.98 -18.50 41.30
CA SER A 19 30.59 -19.50 40.32
C SER A 19 30.01 -18.83 39.06
N ALA A 20 30.26 -19.42 37.88
CA ALA A 20 29.73 -18.91 36.63
C ALA A 20 28.20 -18.74 36.71
N ARG A 21 27.68 -17.57 36.31
CA ARG A 21 26.23 -17.33 36.24
C ARG A 21 25.62 -18.25 35.18
N ASP A 22 24.62 -19.03 35.58
CA ASP A 22 23.80 -19.81 34.67
C ASP A 22 22.89 -18.88 33.85
N THR A 23 23.38 -18.46 32.69
CA THR A 23 22.63 -17.63 31.74
C THR A 23 21.56 -18.43 30.99
N SER A 24 21.70 -19.74 30.90
CA SER A 24 20.70 -20.66 30.34
C SER A 24 19.45 -20.75 31.23
N GLY A 25 19.62 -20.93 32.54
CA GLY A 25 18.52 -20.93 33.52
C GLY A 25 17.69 -19.66 33.47
N ALA A 26 18.34 -18.50 33.56
CA ALA A 26 17.67 -17.20 33.53
C ALA A 26 16.92 -16.93 32.20
N SER A 27 17.46 -17.40 31.07
CA SER A 27 16.77 -17.28 29.77
C SER A 27 15.54 -18.17 29.69
N ASN A 28 15.61 -19.39 30.24
CA ASN A 28 14.49 -20.33 30.26
C ASN A 28 13.37 -19.86 31.20
N GLU A 29 13.71 -19.31 32.37
CA GLU A 29 12.74 -18.71 33.31
C GLU A 29 12.00 -17.51 32.67
N ALA A 30 12.71 -16.62 31.97
CA ALA A 30 12.10 -15.49 31.27
C ALA A 30 11.17 -15.94 30.12
N SER A 31 11.57 -16.96 29.33
CA SER A 31 10.72 -17.52 28.28
C SER A 31 9.48 -18.25 28.82
N ALA A 32 9.61 -18.93 29.96
CA ALA A 32 8.49 -19.56 30.65
C ALA A 32 7.48 -18.52 31.19
N SER A 33 7.96 -17.39 31.74
CA SER A 33 7.10 -16.30 32.20
C SER A 33 6.26 -15.70 31.07
N LEU A 34 6.89 -15.34 29.94
CA LEU A 34 6.18 -14.79 28.77
C LEU A 34 5.13 -15.74 28.20
N SER A 35 5.40 -17.05 28.27
CA SER A 35 4.47 -18.09 27.83
C SER A 35 3.29 -18.26 28.80
N ALA A 36 3.51 -18.08 30.10
CA ALA A 36 2.48 -18.10 31.13
C ALA A 36 1.54 -16.89 31.02
N ASP A 37 2.09 -15.68 30.84
CA ASP A 37 1.30 -14.45 30.69
C ASP A 37 0.38 -14.52 29.45
N SER A 38 0.92 -14.94 28.31
CA SER A 38 0.16 -15.14 27.06
C SER A 38 -0.99 -16.16 27.22
N SER A 39 -0.78 -17.17 28.05
CA SER A 39 -1.80 -18.20 28.35
C SER A 39 -2.89 -17.68 29.29
N ALA A 40 -2.54 -16.80 30.24
CA ALA A 40 -3.49 -16.19 31.16
C ALA A 40 -4.45 -15.22 30.46
N GLU A 41 -3.96 -14.38 29.54
CA GLU A 41 -4.80 -13.49 28.72
C GLU A 41 -5.81 -14.28 27.87
N SER A 42 -5.37 -15.38 27.27
CA SER A 42 -6.21 -16.27 26.45
C SER A 42 -7.33 -16.96 27.28
N ALA A 43 -7.05 -17.28 28.54
CA ALA A 43 -8.02 -17.89 29.45
C ALA A 43 -9.10 -16.90 29.93
N ASP A 44 -8.72 -15.65 30.26
CA ASP A 44 -9.68 -14.62 30.68
C ASP A 44 -10.65 -14.21 29.55
N ALA A 45 -10.14 -14.10 28.31
CA ALA A 45 -10.98 -13.88 27.13
C ALA A 45 -12.04 -14.99 26.97
N SER A 46 -11.60 -16.26 27.06
CA SER A 46 -12.48 -17.43 26.95
C SER A 46 -13.56 -17.47 28.06
N PHE A 47 -13.20 -17.08 29.29
CA PHE A 47 -14.14 -17.04 30.41
C PHE A 47 -15.21 -15.94 30.25
N LYS A 48 -14.87 -14.80 29.65
CA LYS A 48 -15.82 -13.71 29.35
C LYS A 48 -16.89 -14.14 28.33
N PHE A 49 -16.48 -14.78 27.23
CA PHE A 49 -17.42 -15.28 26.22
C PHE A 49 -18.43 -16.30 26.79
N SER A 50 -17.99 -17.22 27.66
CA SER A 50 -18.90 -18.23 28.24
C SER A 50 -20.05 -17.65 29.07
N ARG A 51 -19.83 -16.50 29.74
CA ARG A 51 -20.87 -15.81 30.52
C ARG A 51 -21.88 -15.09 29.62
N GLN A 52 -21.45 -14.52 28.51
CA GLN A 52 -22.35 -13.88 27.54
C GLN A 52 -23.26 -14.90 26.87
N ALA A 53 -22.72 -16.04 26.42
CA ALA A 53 -23.51 -17.12 25.84
C ALA A 53 -24.60 -17.65 26.79
N LYS A 54 -24.31 -17.74 28.10
CA LYS A 54 -25.28 -18.20 29.10
C LYS A 54 -26.41 -17.21 29.36
N ALA A 55 -26.20 -15.89 29.15
CA ALA A 55 -27.25 -14.89 29.29
C ALA A 55 -28.28 -15.01 28.15
N ALA A 56 -27.81 -15.07 26.90
CA ALA A 56 -28.67 -15.15 25.71
C ALA A 56 -29.59 -16.39 25.71
N VAL A 57 -29.13 -17.52 26.26
CA VAL A 57 -29.95 -18.75 26.38
C VAL A 57 -31.14 -18.58 27.32
N ASN A 58 -31.04 -17.73 28.35
CA ASN A 58 -32.15 -17.47 29.26
C ASN A 58 -33.20 -16.57 28.59
N GLU A 59 -32.77 -15.48 27.93
CA GLU A 59 -33.66 -14.55 27.22
C GLU A 59 -34.47 -15.25 26.11
N ALA A 60 -33.85 -16.16 25.37
CA ALA A 60 -34.53 -16.97 24.35
C ALA A 60 -35.62 -17.89 24.91
N LYS A 61 -35.49 -18.33 26.18
CA LYS A 61 -36.49 -19.19 26.82
C LYS A 61 -37.74 -18.40 27.22
N ASP A 62 -37.55 -17.23 27.81
CA ASP A 62 -38.64 -16.37 28.28
C ASP A 62 -39.51 -15.89 27.09
N ALA A 63 -38.89 -15.61 25.93
CA ALA A 63 -39.60 -15.24 24.71
C ALA A 63 -40.48 -16.37 24.12
N ALA A 64 -40.03 -17.63 24.24
CA ALA A 64 -40.77 -18.79 23.73
C ALA A 64 -42.04 -19.09 24.54
N GLU A 65 -42.01 -18.80 25.85
CA GLU A 65 -43.14 -19.02 26.76
C GLU A 65 -44.26 -17.99 26.47
N ALA A 66 -43.91 -16.72 26.25
CA ALA A 66 -44.86 -15.67 25.85
C ALA A 66 -45.54 -15.91 24.49
N ALA A 67 -44.84 -16.48 23.51
CA ALA A 67 -45.39 -16.73 22.17
C ALA A 67 -46.55 -17.75 22.18
N LYS A 68 -46.56 -18.67 23.16
CA LYS A 68 -47.58 -19.71 23.27
C LYS A 68 -48.94 -19.12 23.68
N ASP A 69 -48.96 -18.26 24.69
CA ASP A 69 -50.18 -17.67 25.25
C ASP A 69 -50.98 -16.87 24.20
N TYR A 70 -50.29 -16.19 23.28
CA TYR A 70 -50.95 -15.45 22.19
C TYR A 70 -51.67 -16.34 21.17
N SER A 71 -51.23 -17.58 20.98
CA SER A 71 -51.83 -18.49 19.98
C SER A 71 -53.20 -19.05 20.43
N GLU A 72 -53.35 -19.32 21.72
CA GLU A 72 -54.57 -19.89 22.30
C GLU A 72 -55.73 -18.87 22.27
N ILE A 73 -55.42 -17.57 22.36
CA ILE A 73 -56.41 -16.47 22.25
C ILE A 73 -56.98 -16.38 20.82
N ALA A 74 -56.12 -16.38 19.81
CA ALA A 74 -56.52 -16.21 18.40
C ALA A 74 -57.48 -17.30 17.92
N GLN A 75 -57.26 -18.55 18.37
CA GLN A 75 -58.08 -19.69 17.98
C GLN A 75 -59.50 -19.64 18.57
N SER A 76 -59.70 -18.97 19.71
CA SER A 76 -61.03 -18.82 20.34
C SER A 76 -62.02 -17.95 19.55
N VAL A 77 -61.52 -17.01 18.73
CA VAL A 77 -62.33 -16.03 17.99
C VAL A 77 -62.81 -16.59 16.63
N SER A 78 -62.02 -17.47 16.01
CA SER A 78 -62.41 -18.23 14.81
C SER A 78 -63.75 -18.93 14.99
N ASP A 79 -63.88 -19.63 16.12
CA ASP A 79 -64.95 -20.57 16.40
C ASP A 79 -66.13 -19.88 17.12
N ALA A 80 -66.33 -18.60 16.83
CA ALA A 80 -67.41 -17.79 17.39
C ALA A 80 -68.79 -18.28 16.93
N TYR A 81 -69.67 -18.55 17.91
CA TYR A 81 -71.02 -19.05 17.67
C TYR A 81 -71.85 -18.08 16.81
N PRO A 82 -72.74 -18.60 15.95
CA PRO A 82 -73.46 -17.78 14.98
C PRO A 82 -74.44 -16.79 15.63
N ASP A 83 -75.01 -17.13 16.79
CA ASP A 83 -75.89 -16.28 17.59
C ASP A 83 -75.91 -16.72 19.06
N GLU A 84 -76.50 -15.88 19.92
CA GLU A 84 -76.64 -16.15 21.36
C GLU A 84 -77.42 -17.46 21.66
N PRO A 85 -78.55 -17.78 20.99
CA PRO A 85 -79.23 -19.06 21.19
C PRO A 85 -78.38 -20.29 20.90
N ALA A 86 -77.56 -20.28 19.84
CA ALA A 86 -76.65 -21.38 19.51
C ALA A 86 -75.53 -21.51 20.56
N ALA A 87 -74.97 -20.39 21.03
CA ALA A 87 -73.97 -20.37 22.09
C ALA A 87 -74.53 -20.89 23.43
N GLN A 88 -75.72 -20.42 23.83
CA GLN A 88 -76.41 -20.88 25.03
C GLN A 88 -76.72 -22.37 24.94
N LYS A 89 -77.17 -22.86 23.77
CA LYS A 89 -77.40 -24.29 23.57
C LYS A 89 -76.10 -25.11 23.69
N ALA A 90 -74.97 -24.61 23.20
CA ALA A 90 -73.69 -25.31 23.35
C ALA A 90 -73.21 -25.36 24.80
N VAL A 91 -73.54 -24.34 25.62
CA VAL A 91 -73.31 -24.35 27.07
C VAL A 91 -74.27 -25.31 27.78
N ASP A 92 -75.56 -25.29 27.45
CA ASP A 92 -76.60 -26.18 28.03
C ASP A 92 -76.34 -27.66 27.70
N ASP A 93 -75.83 -27.95 26.50
CA ASP A 93 -75.42 -29.30 26.07
C ASP A 93 -74.03 -29.71 26.63
N GLY A 94 -73.33 -28.81 27.34
CA GLY A 94 -72.01 -29.06 27.94
C GLY A 94 -70.84 -29.16 26.95
N ILE A 95 -71.02 -28.65 25.72
CA ILE A 95 -70.03 -28.68 24.64
C ILE A 95 -69.06 -27.50 24.75
N GLU A 96 -69.55 -26.32 25.15
CA GLU A 96 -68.70 -25.16 25.41
C GLU A 96 -68.08 -25.26 26.81
N THR A 97 -66.75 -25.34 26.86
CA THR A 97 -65.95 -25.54 28.08
C THR A 97 -64.98 -24.39 28.37
N ARG A 98 -64.92 -23.39 27.47
CA ARG A 98 -64.02 -22.24 27.57
C ARG A 98 -64.60 -21.19 28.51
N THR A 99 -63.76 -20.61 29.36
CA THR A 99 -64.15 -19.57 30.33
C THR A 99 -64.67 -18.29 29.67
N PHE A 100 -64.12 -17.96 28.51
CA PHE A 100 -64.55 -16.87 27.64
C PHE A 100 -64.62 -17.40 26.20
N PHE A 101 -65.68 -17.05 25.48
CA PHE A 101 -65.95 -17.49 24.12
C PHE A 101 -66.71 -16.40 23.37
N TRP A 102 -66.76 -16.49 22.05
CA TRP A 102 -67.22 -15.40 21.20
C TRP A 102 -68.54 -15.73 20.53
N VAL A 103 -69.42 -14.73 20.39
CA VAL A 103 -70.71 -14.84 19.71
C VAL A 103 -70.81 -13.73 18.67
N ARG A 104 -71.25 -14.06 17.46
CA ARG A 104 -71.31 -13.10 16.35
C ARG A 104 -72.41 -12.07 16.58
N SER A 105 -72.11 -10.83 16.18
CA SER A 105 -73.04 -9.71 16.26
C SER A 105 -74.18 -9.88 15.28
N GLN A 106 -75.41 -9.61 15.72
CA GLN A 106 -76.58 -9.58 14.82
C GLN A 106 -76.72 -8.26 14.05
N SER A 107 -75.99 -7.21 14.43
CA SER A 107 -76.04 -5.90 13.73
C SER A 107 -75.09 -5.83 12.53
N THR A 108 -74.00 -6.59 12.54
CA THR A 108 -72.99 -6.64 11.47
C THR A 108 -72.38 -8.04 11.41
N SER A 109 -72.18 -8.60 10.21
CA SER A 109 -71.54 -9.92 10.01
C SER A 109 -70.02 -9.94 10.33
N GLU A 110 -69.46 -8.80 10.69
CA GLU A 110 -68.02 -8.52 10.77
C GLU A 110 -67.49 -8.42 12.20
N LEU A 111 -68.37 -8.39 13.21
CA LEU A 111 -68.00 -8.26 14.63
C LEU A 111 -68.56 -9.39 15.49
N ALA A 112 -67.81 -9.81 16.49
CA ALA A 112 -68.23 -10.73 17.54
C ALA A 112 -68.02 -10.08 18.91
N LEU A 113 -68.89 -10.40 19.86
CA LEU A 113 -68.82 -9.95 21.25
C LEU A 113 -68.39 -11.14 22.12
N GLU A 114 -67.57 -10.90 23.12
CA GLU A 114 -67.11 -11.89 24.10
C GLU A 114 -68.19 -12.14 25.14
N TYR A 115 -68.44 -13.42 25.45
CA TYR A 115 -69.36 -13.90 26.47
C TYR A 115 -68.64 -14.83 27.44
N THR A 116 -69.20 -14.95 28.63
CA THR A 116 -68.82 -15.94 29.65
C THR A 116 -70.08 -16.60 30.20
N VAL A 117 -69.97 -17.68 30.96
CA VAL A 117 -71.11 -18.34 31.61
C VAL A 117 -71.22 -17.90 33.05
N ALA A 118 -72.36 -17.31 33.44
CA ALA A 118 -72.73 -17.01 34.81
C ALA A 118 -74.08 -17.67 35.13
N ASP A 119 -74.16 -18.41 36.24
CA ASP A 119 -75.37 -19.14 36.68
C ASP A 119 -76.03 -20.00 35.58
N GLY A 120 -75.20 -20.64 34.75
CA GLY A 120 -75.63 -21.49 33.63
C GLY A 120 -76.11 -20.73 32.39
N ARG A 121 -76.00 -19.39 32.36
CA ARG A 121 -76.39 -18.57 31.22
C ARG A 121 -75.22 -17.79 30.66
N ILE A 122 -75.24 -17.59 29.34
CA ILE A 122 -74.25 -16.76 28.67
C ILE A 122 -74.52 -15.28 28.98
N VAL A 123 -73.46 -14.54 29.29
CA VAL A 123 -73.53 -13.10 29.62
C VAL A 123 -72.42 -12.38 28.85
N PRO A 124 -72.72 -11.29 28.11
CA PRO A 124 -71.71 -10.54 27.38
C PRO A 124 -70.77 -9.79 28.33
N THR A 125 -69.47 -9.82 28.05
CA THR A 125 -68.44 -9.09 28.83
C THR A 125 -68.30 -7.62 28.37
N GLY A 126 -68.84 -7.28 27.20
CA GLY A 126 -68.73 -5.95 26.59
C GLY A 126 -67.51 -5.75 25.67
N ARG A 127 -66.65 -6.77 25.51
CA ARG A 127 -65.48 -6.71 24.62
C ARG A 127 -65.82 -7.21 23.21
N TRP A 128 -65.48 -6.41 22.20
CA TRP A 128 -65.74 -6.73 20.80
C TRP A 128 -64.45 -7.11 20.06
N SER A 129 -64.58 -8.03 19.12
CA SER A 129 -63.56 -8.50 18.18
C SER A 129 -64.20 -8.71 16.81
N MET A 130 -63.46 -9.18 15.79
CA MET A 130 -64.01 -9.36 14.43
C MET A 130 -64.58 -10.77 14.22
N ALA A 131 -65.79 -10.86 13.66
CA ALA A 131 -66.46 -12.12 13.35
C ALA A 131 -66.03 -12.68 11.99
N GLY A 132 -66.07 -14.02 11.89
CA GLY A 132 -65.50 -14.79 10.78
C GLY A 132 -66.09 -14.55 9.38
N GLY A 133 -67.09 -13.69 9.20
CA GLY A 133 -67.51 -13.22 7.87
C GLY A 133 -66.42 -12.35 7.23
N ALA A 134 -66.03 -11.28 7.94
CA ALA A 134 -64.89 -10.44 7.56
C ALA A 134 -63.59 -11.25 7.44
N VAL A 135 -63.40 -12.30 8.27
CA VAL A 135 -62.25 -13.21 8.14
C VAL A 135 -62.36 -14.09 6.89
N THR A 136 -63.55 -14.51 6.45
CA THR A 136 -63.73 -15.34 5.25
C THR A 136 -63.59 -14.51 3.97
N ASP A 137 -64.09 -13.28 3.96
CA ASP A 137 -63.86 -12.36 2.85
C ASP A 137 -62.40 -11.91 2.80
N ALA A 138 -61.77 -11.63 3.94
CA ALA A 138 -60.32 -11.47 4.02
C ALA A 138 -59.57 -12.75 3.58
N LEU A 139 -60.09 -13.96 3.82
CA LEU A 139 -59.47 -15.23 3.39
C LEU A 139 -59.64 -15.49 1.89
N ASN A 140 -60.75 -15.08 1.28
CA ASN A 140 -60.98 -15.19 -0.17
C ASN A 140 -60.25 -14.08 -0.93
N GLU A 141 -60.20 -12.87 -0.38
CA GLU A 141 -59.34 -11.79 -0.85
C GLU A 141 -57.86 -12.20 -0.72
N MET A 142 -57.45 -12.80 0.42
CA MET A 142 -56.13 -13.40 0.57
C MET A 142 -55.89 -14.50 -0.47
N LYS A 143 -56.79 -15.46 -0.69
CA LYS A 143 -56.61 -16.52 -1.72
C LYS A 143 -56.48 -15.96 -3.13
N THR A 144 -57.20 -14.88 -3.45
CA THR A 144 -57.15 -14.24 -4.78
C THR A 144 -55.87 -13.41 -4.94
N ARG A 145 -55.41 -12.73 -3.88
CA ARG A 145 -54.11 -12.05 -3.84
C ARG A 145 -52.94 -13.06 -3.90
N VAL A 146 -53.01 -14.17 -3.16
CA VAL A 146 -51.99 -15.24 -3.08
C VAL A 146 -51.82 -16.02 -4.39
N SER A 147 -52.85 -16.10 -5.25
CA SER A 147 -52.76 -16.86 -6.50
C SER A 147 -52.13 -16.11 -7.68
N MET A 148 -51.93 -14.78 -7.56
CA MET A 148 -51.32 -13.94 -8.60
C MET A 148 -50.15 -13.08 -8.10
N VAL A 149 -49.80 -13.21 -6.82
CA VAL A 149 -48.65 -12.60 -6.16
C VAL A 149 -48.06 -13.65 -5.17
N PRO A 150 -47.20 -14.60 -5.61
CA PRO A 150 -46.66 -15.68 -4.73
C PRO A 150 -45.62 -15.36 -3.61
N ASN A 151 -45.83 -14.33 -2.79
CA ASN A 151 -44.95 -13.79 -1.72
C ASN A 151 -45.53 -12.41 -1.27
N SER A 152 -44.86 -11.58 -0.45
CA SER A 152 -44.53 -11.85 0.96
C SER A 152 -45.78 -11.75 1.81
N GLN A 153 -45.62 -12.09 3.09
CA GLN A 153 -46.51 -11.56 4.09
C GLN A 153 -45.73 -10.79 5.16
N ALA A 154 -46.25 -9.59 5.46
CA ALA A 154 -45.95 -8.74 6.61
C ALA A 154 -44.45 -8.44 6.86
N GLY A 155 -43.93 -7.40 6.21
CA GLY A 155 -42.56 -6.95 6.39
C GLY A 155 -42.12 -5.77 5.50
N ILE A 156 -43.07 -4.94 5.04
CA ILE A 156 -42.75 -3.53 4.76
C ILE A 156 -42.68 -2.90 6.15
N ASP A 157 -41.46 -2.76 6.64
CA ASP A 157 -41.15 -2.07 7.89
C ASP A 157 -41.56 -0.57 7.75
N GLU A 158 -41.78 0.14 8.85
CA GLU A 158 -42.28 1.54 8.81
C GLU A 158 -41.26 2.52 8.19
N SER A 159 -40.07 2.01 7.86
CA SER A 159 -38.97 2.65 7.18
C SER A 159 -39.18 2.95 5.69
N ILE A 160 -40.20 2.41 5.01
CA ILE A 160 -40.26 2.50 3.54
C ILE A 160 -40.87 3.81 3.03
N ALA A 161 -40.01 4.68 2.51
CA ALA A 161 -40.39 5.79 1.65
C ALA A 161 -40.77 5.26 0.24
N ALA A 162 -42.07 5.23 -0.04
CA ALA A 162 -42.58 4.89 -1.37
C ALA A 162 -42.63 6.15 -2.26
N GLY A 163 -41.97 6.08 -3.43
CA GLY A 163 -42.01 7.11 -4.47
C GLY A 163 -41.19 8.36 -4.15
N VAL A 164 -39.87 8.24 -4.15
CA VAL A 164 -38.94 9.36 -3.96
C VAL A 164 -38.35 9.78 -5.31
N GLU A 165 -38.60 11.03 -5.71
CA GLU A 165 -37.90 11.68 -6.82
C GLU A 165 -36.67 12.44 -6.27
N PHE A 166 -35.51 12.22 -6.87
CA PHE A 166 -34.26 12.89 -6.52
C PHE A 166 -34.07 14.17 -7.34
N ASP A 167 -33.19 15.08 -6.89
CA ASP A 167 -32.96 16.40 -7.50
C ASP A 167 -32.47 16.36 -8.97
N ASP A 168 -32.10 15.18 -9.48
CA ASP A 168 -31.70 14.91 -10.87
C ASP A 168 -32.85 14.40 -11.77
N GLY A 169 -34.05 14.20 -11.22
CA GLY A 169 -35.24 13.71 -11.93
C GLY A 169 -35.37 12.18 -12.01
N HIS A 170 -34.57 11.42 -11.25
CA HIS A 170 -34.77 9.98 -11.10
C HIS A 170 -35.76 9.63 -9.99
N PHE A 171 -36.58 8.60 -10.20
CA PHE A 171 -37.64 8.19 -9.28
C PHE A 171 -37.42 6.75 -8.77
N ALA A 172 -37.23 6.60 -7.46
CA ALA A 172 -37.20 5.29 -6.80
C ALA A 172 -38.60 4.93 -6.26
N PRO A 173 -39.19 3.81 -6.68
CA PRO A 173 -40.56 3.47 -6.27
C PRO A 173 -40.66 3.03 -4.80
N LEU A 174 -39.62 2.42 -4.22
CA LEU A 174 -39.56 1.97 -2.82
C LEU A 174 -38.11 2.06 -2.29
N MET A 175 -37.91 2.77 -1.17
CA MET A 175 -36.60 2.93 -0.50
C MET A 175 -36.76 2.85 1.02
N LEU A 176 -35.82 2.22 1.73
CA LEU A 176 -35.80 2.14 3.20
C LEU A 176 -35.25 3.43 3.86
N ASP A 177 -35.51 3.63 5.15
CA ASP A 177 -35.08 4.81 5.92
C ASP A 177 -33.56 4.89 6.15
N ASP A 178 -32.88 3.75 6.08
CA ASP A 178 -31.43 3.63 6.02
C ASP A 178 -30.83 3.90 4.62
N GLY A 179 -31.67 4.21 3.64
CA GLY A 179 -31.30 4.57 2.26
C GLY A 179 -31.14 3.39 1.31
N ARG A 180 -31.42 2.14 1.74
CA ARG A 180 -31.28 0.97 0.85
C ARG A 180 -32.48 0.78 -0.09
N HIS A 181 -32.20 0.31 -1.30
CA HIS A 181 -33.23 -0.01 -2.29
C HIS A 181 -33.89 -1.36 -1.99
N ALA A 182 -35.21 -1.42 -2.21
CA ALA A 182 -35.99 -2.63 -2.13
C ALA A 182 -36.93 -2.73 -3.33
N PHE A 183 -37.30 -3.96 -3.71
CA PHE A 183 -38.29 -4.21 -4.74
C PHE A 183 -39.28 -5.27 -4.28
N ILE A 184 -40.46 -5.25 -4.89
CA ILE A 184 -41.49 -6.27 -4.74
C ILE A 184 -41.22 -7.30 -5.83
N ASP A 185 -40.82 -8.53 -5.50
CA ASP A 185 -40.49 -9.54 -6.52
C ASP A 185 -41.72 -9.97 -7.34
N GLU A 186 -41.56 -10.76 -8.42
CA GLU A 186 -42.68 -11.28 -9.26
C GLU A 186 -43.75 -12.01 -8.42
N ASN A 187 -43.27 -12.49 -7.28
CA ASN A 187 -44.01 -13.18 -6.29
C ASN A 187 -44.59 -12.19 -5.28
N GLY A 188 -44.03 -11.01 -5.03
CA GLY A 188 -44.59 -9.98 -4.16
C GLY A 188 -43.87 -9.77 -2.83
N MET A 189 -42.71 -10.41 -2.60
CA MET A 189 -41.94 -10.13 -1.39
C MET A 189 -41.33 -8.76 -1.56
N LEU A 190 -41.44 -7.93 -0.53
CA LEU A 190 -40.42 -6.94 -0.33
C LEU A 190 -39.08 -7.66 -0.15
N ARG A 191 -38.31 -7.69 -1.23
CA ARG A 191 -36.90 -8.03 -1.22
C ARG A 191 -36.15 -6.73 -1.05
N VAL A 192 -35.56 -6.54 0.12
CA VAL A 192 -34.37 -5.69 0.21
C VAL A 192 -33.37 -6.25 -0.81
N VAL A 193 -32.81 -5.39 -1.67
CA VAL A 193 -31.74 -5.84 -2.56
C VAL A 193 -30.63 -6.38 -1.68
N ALA A 194 -30.33 -7.68 -1.80
CA ALA A 194 -29.42 -8.35 -0.87
C ALA A 194 -28.07 -7.65 -0.84
N ALA A 195 -27.49 -7.50 0.35
CA ALA A 195 -26.08 -7.13 0.44
C ALA A 195 -25.23 -8.17 -0.32
N ASP A 196 -24.13 -7.74 -0.92
CA ASP A 196 -23.39 -8.50 -1.93
C ASP A 196 -22.89 -9.90 -1.49
N SER A 197 -22.91 -10.20 -0.18
CA SER A 197 -22.34 -11.38 0.45
C SER A 197 -23.16 -12.69 0.36
N ASP A 198 -24.48 -12.64 0.09
CA ASP A 198 -25.38 -13.71 0.57
C ASP A 198 -25.96 -14.68 -0.51
N VAL A 199 -25.43 -14.73 -1.74
CA VAL A 199 -25.94 -15.64 -2.79
C VAL A 199 -25.00 -16.83 -3.07
N VAL A 200 -25.46 -18.04 -2.73
CA VAL A 200 -24.64 -19.26 -2.56
C VAL A 200 -24.18 -19.94 -3.86
N VAL A 201 -24.88 -19.79 -4.98
CA VAL A 201 -24.35 -20.15 -6.32
C VAL A 201 -24.77 -19.10 -7.33
N ARG A 202 -23.89 -18.12 -7.53
CA ARG A 202 -23.63 -17.56 -8.85
C ARG A 202 -22.20 -17.98 -9.21
N PRO A 203 -21.82 -18.15 -10.49
CA PRO A 203 -20.42 -18.09 -10.87
C PRO A 203 -20.00 -16.61 -10.74
N TYR A 204 -19.88 -16.16 -9.49
CA TYR A 204 -19.34 -14.86 -9.16
C TYR A 204 -17.87 -14.90 -9.49
N ILE A 205 -17.57 -14.37 -10.68
CA ILE A 205 -16.22 -14.01 -11.05
C ILE A 205 -15.97 -12.64 -10.38
N GLU A 206 -15.74 -12.66 -9.07
CA GLU A 206 -14.80 -11.73 -8.43
C GLU A 206 -13.40 -12.12 -8.93
N SER A 207 -13.11 -11.76 -10.18
CA SER A 207 -11.78 -11.93 -10.75
C SER A 207 -11.41 -10.72 -11.57
N GLN A 208 -10.09 -10.50 -11.63
CA GLN A 208 -9.34 -9.79 -12.67
C GLN A 208 -10.20 -8.89 -13.61
N PRO A 209 -10.04 -7.56 -13.54
CA PRO A 209 -10.97 -6.57 -14.11
C PRO A 209 -11.46 -6.94 -15.51
N TYR A 210 -12.71 -7.42 -15.59
CA TYR A 210 -13.33 -7.81 -16.85
C TYR A 210 -13.85 -6.56 -17.54
N THR A 211 -13.38 -6.25 -18.74
CA THR A 211 -13.76 -5.01 -19.45
C THR A 211 -14.85 -5.30 -20.47
N LEU A 212 -16.00 -4.63 -20.36
CA LEU A 212 -17.08 -4.69 -21.35
C LEU A 212 -16.65 -4.08 -22.70
N PRO A 213 -17.33 -4.38 -23.82
CA PRO A 213 -16.99 -3.82 -25.14
C PRO A 213 -17.04 -2.29 -25.25
N ASP A 214 -17.69 -1.59 -24.31
CA ASP A 214 -17.71 -0.12 -24.22
C ASP A 214 -16.53 0.48 -23.43
N GLY A 215 -15.65 -0.36 -22.88
CA GLY A 215 -14.51 0.03 -22.05
C GLY A 215 -14.80 0.10 -20.55
N SER A 216 -16.02 -0.21 -20.11
CA SER A 216 -16.38 -0.21 -18.70
C SER A 216 -15.76 -1.41 -17.98
N VAL A 217 -14.97 -1.16 -16.94
CA VAL A 217 -14.36 -2.21 -16.12
C VAL A 217 -15.38 -2.72 -15.10
N CYS A 218 -15.69 -4.01 -15.15
CA CYS A 218 -16.57 -4.65 -14.19
C CYS A 218 -15.85 -4.94 -12.87
N THR A 219 -16.39 -4.41 -11.77
CA THR A 219 -16.05 -4.84 -10.41
C THR A 219 -16.66 -6.20 -10.09
N LYS A 220 -17.79 -6.52 -10.73
CA LYS A 220 -18.59 -7.71 -10.48
C LYS A 220 -19.34 -8.10 -11.74
N ILE A 221 -19.30 -9.38 -12.11
CA ILE A 221 -20.14 -9.96 -13.17
C ILE A 221 -20.90 -11.17 -12.64
N ILE A 222 -22.08 -11.39 -13.19
CA ILE A 222 -22.82 -12.64 -13.09
C ILE A 222 -22.85 -13.25 -14.48
N VAL A 223 -22.50 -14.53 -14.55
CA VAL A 223 -22.63 -15.32 -15.76
C VAL A 223 -23.63 -16.44 -15.59
N ASP A 224 -24.31 -16.80 -16.68
CA ASP A 224 -25.20 -17.96 -16.75
C ASP A 224 -24.42 -19.29 -16.70
N PRO A 225 -25.09 -20.45 -16.64
CA PRO A 225 -24.43 -21.76 -16.70
C PRO A 225 -23.65 -22.06 -18.00
N TYR A 226 -23.73 -21.19 -19.00
CA TYR A 226 -23.01 -21.28 -20.28
C TYR A 226 -21.84 -20.27 -20.38
N ASN A 227 -21.62 -19.47 -19.34
CA ASN A 227 -20.64 -18.38 -19.21
C ASN A 227 -20.96 -17.08 -20.00
N ASN A 228 -22.22 -16.86 -20.39
CA ASN A 228 -22.66 -15.57 -20.91
C ASN A 228 -22.90 -14.59 -19.74
N ILE A 229 -22.47 -13.33 -19.86
CA ILE A 229 -22.69 -12.32 -18.81
C ILE A 229 -24.14 -11.84 -18.84
N THR A 230 -24.90 -12.21 -17.81
CA THR A 230 -26.31 -11.83 -17.65
C THR A 230 -26.45 -10.48 -16.96
N GLU A 231 -25.53 -10.14 -16.06
CA GLU A 231 -25.49 -8.88 -15.32
C GLU A 231 -24.03 -8.47 -15.06
N ALA A 232 -23.75 -7.16 -15.06
CA ALA A 232 -22.43 -6.63 -14.74
C ALA A 232 -22.54 -5.28 -14.00
N TRP A 233 -21.71 -5.09 -12.99
CA TRP A 233 -21.53 -3.82 -12.28
C TRP A 233 -20.13 -3.30 -12.57
N THR A 234 -20.03 -2.02 -12.89
CA THR A 234 -18.80 -1.38 -13.32
C THR A 234 -18.30 -0.36 -12.29
N GLU A 235 -16.99 -0.09 -12.29
CA GLU A 235 -16.33 0.80 -11.32
C GLU A 235 -16.95 2.21 -11.25
N ASP A 236 -17.58 2.66 -12.34
CA ASP A 236 -18.26 3.96 -12.43
C ASP A 236 -19.71 3.94 -11.89
N GLY A 237 -20.12 2.89 -11.18
CA GLY A 237 -21.48 2.69 -10.69
C GLY A 237 -22.48 2.29 -11.78
N GLY A 238 -22.02 2.01 -12.99
CA GLY A 238 -22.86 1.43 -14.05
C GLY A 238 -23.35 0.03 -13.68
N TYR A 239 -24.64 -0.21 -13.91
CA TYR A 239 -25.24 -1.53 -13.85
C TYR A 239 -25.73 -1.90 -15.25
N PHE A 240 -25.33 -3.07 -15.73
CA PHE A 240 -25.66 -3.63 -17.03
C PHE A 240 -26.42 -4.94 -16.83
N PHE A 241 -27.42 -5.19 -17.67
CA PHE A 241 -28.19 -6.42 -17.69
C PHE A 241 -28.37 -6.92 -19.12
N GLU A 242 -28.47 -8.23 -19.29
CA GLU A 242 -28.67 -8.87 -20.59
C GLU A 242 -30.07 -8.58 -21.13
N THR A 243 -30.12 -8.30 -22.43
CA THR A 243 -31.35 -8.19 -23.22
C THR A 243 -31.21 -9.06 -24.47
N PRO A 244 -32.28 -9.32 -25.23
CA PRO A 244 -32.18 -10.00 -26.52
C PRO A 244 -31.20 -9.35 -27.52
N ASP A 245 -30.87 -8.06 -27.34
CA ASP A 245 -29.90 -7.30 -28.12
C ASP A 245 -28.51 -7.16 -27.42
N GLY A 246 -28.21 -8.05 -26.47
CA GLY A 246 -27.00 -8.03 -25.62
C GLY A 246 -27.11 -7.17 -24.35
N LEU A 247 -26.00 -6.99 -23.63
CA LEU A 247 -25.93 -6.19 -22.40
C LEU A 247 -26.32 -4.72 -22.64
N LYS A 248 -27.18 -4.17 -21.77
CA LYS A 248 -27.61 -2.76 -21.75
C LYS A 248 -27.43 -2.16 -20.35
N ARG A 249 -27.01 -0.90 -20.27
CA ARG A 249 -26.88 -0.16 -19.01
C ARG A 249 -28.23 0.34 -18.51
N VAL A 250 -28.48 0.28 -17.20
CA VAL A 250 -29.67 0.81 -16.52
C VAL A 250 -29.46 2.26 -16.09
N GLY A 251 -30.51 3.08 -16.20
CA GLY A 251 -30.51 4.48 -15.74
C GLY A 251 -30.20 5.46 -16.87
N ASN A 252 -30.67 6.71 -16.70
CA ASN A 252 -30.48 7.73 -17.72
C ASN A 252 -29.02 8.19 -17.66
N LEU A 253 -28.39 8.23 -18.83
CA LEU A 253 -26.98 8.47 -19.02
C LEU A 253 -26.54 9.81 -18.41
N SER A 254 -26.07 9.77 -17.16
CA SER A 254 -24.92 10.59 -16.79
C SER A 254 -23.88 10.37 -17.89
N PRO A 255 -23.36 11.43 -18.55
CA PRO A 255 -22.31 11.26 -19.53
C PRO A 255 -21.21 10.42 -18.88
N PRO A 256 -20.78 9.28 -19.48
CA PRO A 256 -19.80 8.41 -18.87
C PRO A 256 -18.63 9.29 -18.45
N ALA A 257 -18.26 9.21 -17.15
CA ALA A 257 -17.31 10.13 -16.53
C ALA A 257 -16.13 10.28 -17.48
N LYS A 258 -16.01 11.48 -18.10
CA LYS A 258 -15.29 11.65 -19.37
C LYS A 258 -14.02 10.85 -19.30
N GLN A 259 -13.86 9.86 -20.20
CA GLN A 259 -12.65 9.03 -20.24
C GLN A 259 -11.47 9.96 -20.04
N ILE A 260 -10.73 9.74 -18.95
CA ILE A 260 -9.56 10.55 -18.63
C ILE A 260 -8.65 10.38 -19.83
N ALA A 261 -8.61 11.41 -20.68
CA ALA A 261 -7.77 11.37 -21.86
C ALA A 261 -6.35 11.16 -21.34
N GLN A 262 -5.63 10.21 -21.90
CA GLN A 262 -4.24 10.03 -21.54
C GLN A 262 -3.40 10.62 -22.64
N ALA A 263 -2.57 11.61 -22.28
CA ALA A 263 -1.47 11.99 -23.14
C ALA A 263 -0.45 10.86 -23.07
N THR A 264 -0.35 10.08 -24.15
CA THR A 264 0.41 8.85 -24.19
C THR A 264 1.27 8.76 -25.45
N ALA A 265 2.48 8.26 -25.30
CA ALA A 265 3.38 7.99 -26.40
C ALA A 265 4.23 6.74 -26.13
N ALA A 266 4.55 6.01 -27.19
CA ALA A 266 5.45 4.87 -27.15
C ALA A 266 6.77 5.23 -27.84
N SER A 267 7.89 4.72 -27.32
CA SER A 267 9.20 4.81 -27.94
C SER A 267 10.01 3.56 -27.61
N ASP A 268 10.79 3.07 -28.57
CA ASP A 268 11.70 1.93 -28.41
C ASP A 268 12.86 2.24 -27.43
N LEU A 269 13.12 3.53 -27.19
CA LEU A 269 14.15 3.98 -26.26
C LEU A 269 13.74 5.31 -25.59
N VAL A 270 13.63 5.32 -24.28
CA VAL A 270 13.28 6.48 -23.44
C VAL A 270 14.35 6.64 -22.35
N MET A 271 14.88 7.84 -22.14
CA MET A 271 16.01 8.06 -21.20
C MET A 271 17.17 7.03 -21.32
N ASN A 272 17.46 6.57 -22.54
CA ASN A 272 18.41 5.49 -22.85
C ASN A 272 18.16 4.19 -22.08
N TYR A 273 16.89 3.82 -22.02
CA TYR A 273 16.34 2.60 -21.46
C TYR A 273 15.23 2.09 -22.39
N GLY A 274 15.03 0.77 -22.47
CA GLY A 274 14.29 0.11 -23.57
C GLY A 274 12.80 0.44 -23.69
N ALA A 275 12.16 -0.22 -24.66
CA ALA A 275 10.82 0.11 -25.14
C ALA A 275 9.78 0.28 -24.03
N THR A 276 9.07 1.40 -24.06
CA THR A 276 8.04 1.76 -23.06
C THR A 276 6.97 2.63 -23.68
N ARG A 277 5.81 2.67 -23.02
CA ARG A 277 4.76 3.67 -23.23
C ARG A 277 4.74 4.56 -22.01
N ILE A 278 4.94 5.87 -22.20
CA ILE A 278 4.67 6.87 -21.16
C ILE A 278 3.23 7.35 -21.29
N SER A 279 2.52 7.47 -20.17
CA SER A 279 1.16 8.00 -20.06
C SER A 279 1.04 9.02 -18.92
N VAL A 280 0.28 10.09 -19.16
CA VAL A 280 -0.12 11.10 -18.15
C VAL A 280 -1.62 11.32 -18.21
N SER A 281 -2.25 11.46 -17.05
CA SER A 281 -3.65 11.85 -16.90
C SER A 281 -3.89 13.28 -17.42
N ASP A 282 -4.69 13.42 -18.48
CA ASP A 282 -5.23 14.71 -18.94
C ASP A 282 -6.56 14.98 -18.20
N ASP A 283 -6.44 15.10 -16.88
CA ASP A 283 -7.54 15.45 -15.98
C ASP A 283 -8.00 16.90 -16.25
N LEU A 284 -9.28 17.20 -16.02
CA LEU A 284 -9.82 18.56 -16.15
C LEU A 284 -9.14 19.55 -15.19
N ARG A 285 -8.53 19.04 -14.12
CA ARG A 285 -7.75 19.79 -13.14
C ARG A 285 -6.26 19.47 -13.29
N PRO A 286 -5.35 20.47 -13.33
CA PRO A 286 -3.92 20.18 -13.43
C PRO A 286 -3.43 19.38 -12.22
N VAL A 287 -2.56 18.39 -12.46
CA VAL A 287 -2.03 17.50 -11.43
C VAL A 287 -0.73 18.08 -10.87
N MET A 288 -0.59 18.10 -9.54
CA MET A 288 0.67 18.32 -8.85
C MET A 288 1.19 17.00 -8.31
N TYR A 289 2.30 16.54 -8.88
CA TYR A 289 2.97 15.33 -8.48
C TYR A 289 3.91 15.58 -7.30
N ILE A 290 3.72 14.89 -6.19
CA ILE A 290 4.45 15.07 -4.95
C ILE A 290 5.48 13.95 -4.82
N LEU A 291 6.76 14.33 -4.70
CA LEU A 291 7.87 13.39 -4.52
C LEU A 291 8.80 13.91 -3.40
N PRO A 292 8.61 13.50 -2.14
CA PRO A 292 9.59 13.76 -1.08
C PRO A 292 10.91 13.02 -1.31
N THR A 293 11.99 13.59 -0.79
CA THR A 293 13.25 12.91 -0.52
C THR A 293 13.41 12.72 0.99
N PHE A 294 13.87 11.54 1.40
CA PHE A 294 13.91 11.08 2.78
C PHE A 294 15.21 10.35 3.11
N GLY A 295 15.69 10.47 4.35
CA GLY A 295 16.81 9.69 4.86
C GLY A 295 17.85 10.49 5.64
N GLN A 296 19.13 10.33 5.26
CA GLN A 296 20.30 10.82 6.03
C GLN A 296 20.92 12.10 5.43
N SER A 297 22.18 12.40 5.75
CA SER A 297 22.88 13.62 5.30
C SER A 297 22.96 13.73 3.78
N LEU A 298 23.11 12.60 3.08
CA LEU A 298 23.07 12.56 1.61
C LEU A 298 21.69 12.91 1.03
N ALA A 299 20.58 12.62 1.72
CA ALA A 299 19.26 13.10 1.33
C ALA A 299 19.15 14.63 1.46
N GLN A 300 19.79 15.23 2.47
CA GLN A 300 19.81 16.68 2.73
C GLN A 300 20.62 17.51 1.71
N GLY A 301 21.37 16.88 0.80
CA GLY A 301 22.39 17.57 0.00
C GLY A 301 23.63 17.96 0.81
N TRP A 302 23.96 17.20 1.86
CA TRP A 302 25.13 17.51 2.70
C TRP A 302 26.45 17.17 1.99
N SER A 303 27.38 18.12 1.96
CA SER A 303 28.78 17.85 1.60
C SER A 303 29.76 18.56 2.53
N THR A 304 30.89 17.90 2.77
CA THR A 304 32.04 18.43 3.50
C THR A 304 33.01 19.20 2.59
N TYR A 305 32.86 19.08 1.27
CA TYR A 305 33.72 19.75 0.29
C TYR A 305 33.50 21.27 0.32
N ALA A 306 34.58 22.02 0.59
CA ALA A 306 34.54 23.47 0.75
C ALA A 306 34.17 24.16 -0.57
N ASP A 307 34.90 23.82 -1.64
CA ASP A 307 34.82 24.40 -2.97
C ASP A 307 33.67 23.81 -3.83
N ASP A 308 32.66 23.22 -3.19
CA ASP A 308 31.51 22.66 -3.89
C ASP A 308 30.61 23.76 -4.48
N VAL A 309 30.30 23.62 -5.77
CA VAL A 309 29.56 24.59 -6.58
C VAL A 309 28.22 24.02 -7.02
N LEU A 310 27.18 24.87 -6.97
CA LEU A 310 25.86 24.55 -7.48
C LEU A 310 25.94 24.24 -8.99
N ILE A 311 25.29 23.17 -9.42
CA ILE A 311 25.17 22.75 -10.82
C ILE A 311 23.83 23.25 -11.39
N ALA A 312 22.75 23.12 -10.60
CA ALA A 312 21.42 23.64 -10.91
C ALA A 312 21.31 25.17 -10.67
N VAL A 313 22.21 25.95 -11.28
CA VAL A 313 22.31 27.41 -11.08
C VAL A 313 21.10 28.21 -11.57
N GLY A 314 20.33 27.67 -12.51
CA GLY A 314 19.06 28.24 -12.96
C GLY A 314 17.95 27.19 -12.86
N GLN A 315 16.74 27.60 -12.48
CA GLN A 315 15.59 26.71 -12.55
C GLN A 315 15.10 26.63 -14.00
N LEU A 316 15.19 25.45 -14.60
CA LEU A 316 14.77 25.17 -15.98
C LEU A 316 13.24 25.22 -16.15
N TYR A 317 12.50 24.94 -15.07
CA TYR A 317 11.05 24.77 -15.07
C TYR A 317 10.39 25.56 -13.92
N PRO A 318 10.48 26.90 -13.89
CA PRO A 318 10.07 27.69 -12.72
C PRO A 318 8.57 27.58 -12.37
N ASP A 319 7.70 27.37 -13.37
CA ASP A 319 6.24 27.25 -13.18
C ASP A 319 5.78 25.78 -12.99
N ASN A 320 6.70 24.83 -13.06
CA ASN A 320 6.42 23.39 -13.07
C ASN A 320 7.19 22.60 -12.01
N ALA A 321 8.38 23.03 -11.60
CA ALA A 321 9.13 22.45 -10.48
C ALA A 321 9.01 23.35 -9.25
N TRP A 322 8.43 22.82 -8.17
CA TRP A 322 8.08 23.56 -6.96
C TRP A 322 8.76 22.99 -5.72
N MET A 323 8.95 23.84 -4.70
CA MET A 323 9.33 23.46 -3.34
C MET A 323 8.56 24.27 -2.30
N PHE A 324 8.56 23.82 -1.04
CA PHE A 324 8.09 24.65 0.07
C PHE A 324 8.95 25.91 0.23
N LYS A 325 8.31 27.04 0.54
CA LYS A 325 9.01 28.29 0.81
C LYS A 325 9.94 28.15 2.01
N SER A 326 11.23 28.37 1.79
CA SER A 326 12.24 28.26 2.84
C SER A 326 12.18 29.45 3.80
N ASN A 327 12.20 29.16 5.11
CA ASN A 327 12.27 30.14 6.20
C ASN A 327 13.70 30.69 6.46
N ARG A 328 14.71 30.28 5.66
CA ARG A 328 16.15 30.49 5.95
C ARG A 328 16.72 31.83 5.45
N GLY A 329 15.90 32.61 4.76
CA GLY A 329 16.28 33.90 4.18
C GLY A 329 16.86 33.80 2.77
N VAL A 330 16.99 34.97 2.14
CA VAL A 330 17.40 35.11 0.73
C VAL A 330 18.80 34.55 0.50
N GLY A 331 18.96 33.74 -0.56
CA GLY A 331 20.22 33.09 -0.92
C GLY A 331 20.56 31.85 -0.09
N LYS A 332 19.65 31.40 0.79
CA LYS A 332 19.78 30.18 1.61
C LYS A 332 18.61 29.21 1.41
N GLU A 333 17.82 29.44 0.36
CA GLU A 333 16.64 28.65 0.05
C GLU A 333 17.04 27.29 -0.52
N ASN A 334 16.52 26.21 0.06
CA ASN A 334 16.70 24.86 -0.48
C ASN A 334 15.49 24.00 -0.07
N PRO A 335 15.25 22.85 -0.72
CA PRO A 335 14.04 22.06 -0.52
C PRO A 335 13.99 21.32 0.83
N ASN A 336 15.03 21.39 1.68
CA ASN A 336 14.95 20.87 3.05
C ASN A 336 13.87 21.62 3.83
N ARG A 337 13.05 20.90 4.59
CA ARG A 337 12.08 21.49 5.52
C ARG A 337 12.26 20.93 6.93
N ASP A 338 11.55 21.53 7.86
CA ASP A 338 11.33 21.01 9.21
C ASP A 338 9.84 20.63 9.39
N SER A 339 9.45 20.19 10.58
CA SER A 339 8.08 19.79 10.91
C SER A 339 7.13 20.97 11.21
N THR A 340 7.56 22.22 11.03
CA THR A 340 6.66 23.38 11.14
C THR A 340 5.73 23.41 9.93
N PRO A 341 4.42 23.68 10.08
CA PRO A 341 3.53 23.85 8.94
C PRO A 341 3.98 24.98 8.02
N ILE A 342 4.00 24.72 6.72
CA ILE A 342 4.31 25.70 5.67
C ILE A 342 3.06 25.90 4.81
N ASP A 343 2.78 27.16 4.48
CA ASP A 343 1.57 27.58 3.74
C ASP A 343 1.85 28.12 2.34
N GLU A 344 3.09 28.07 1.85
CA GLU A 344 3.46 28.60 0.54
C GLU A 344 4.46 27.67 -0.17
N ILE A 345 4.26 27.46 -1.47
CA ILE A 345 5.26 26.86 -2.36
C ILE A 345 5.80 27.94 -3.31
N VAL A 346 7.04 27.77 -3.72
CA VAL A 346 7.79 28.66 -4.61
C VAL A 346 8.49 27.81 -5.67
N PRO A 347 8.96 28.39 -6.79
CA PRO A 347 9.80 27.69 -7.75
C PRO A 347 10.96 26.97 -7.05
N LEU A 348 11.16 25.69 -7.39
CA LEU A 348 12.21 24.85 -6.82
C LEU A 348 13.58 25.49 -7.07
N LYS A 349 14.41 25.56 -6.04
CA LYS A 349 15.76 26.10 -6.11
C LYS A 349 16.61 25.44 -5.04
N ASP A 350 17.78 24.98 -5.43
CA ASP A 350 18.84 24.60 -4.49
C ASP A 350 19.81 25.78 -4.27
N THR A 351 20.41 25.87 -3.09
CA THR A 351 21.46 26.87 -2.76
C THR A 351 22.54 26.24 -1.88
N VAL A 352 23.75 26.79 -1.97
CA VAL A 352 24.86 26.46 -1.09
C VAL A 352 24.73 27.29 0.21
N ASN A 353 24.32 26.62 1.28
CA ASN A 353 24.17 27.17 2.63
C ASN A 353 25.08 26.40 3.61
N GLY A 354 26.35 26.80 3.66
CA GLY A 354 27.37 26.13 4.47
C GLY A 354 27.68 24.73 3.96
N LYS A 355 27.32 23.70 4.75
CA LYS A 355 27.47 22.28 4.39
C LYS A 355 26.24 21.69 3.72
N TRP A 356 25.11 22.41 3.68
CA TRP A 356 24.01 22.08 2.77
C TRP A 356 24.33 22.66 1.40
N LYS A 357 24.38 21.79 0.41
CA LYS A 357 24.74 22.07 -0.98
C LYS A 357 23.53 21.78 -1.87
N GLU A 358 23.77 21.44 -3.14
CA GLU A 358 22.69 20.96 -4.01
C GLU A 358 22.05 19.67 -3.46
N THR A 359 20.74 19.53 -3.64
CA THR A 359 20.01 18.26 -3.45
C THR A 359 19.67 17.64 -4.80
N ALA A 360 19.40 16.34 -4.84
CA ALA A 360 18.90 15.68 -6.05
C ALA A 360 17.54 16.22 -6.57
N CYS A 361 16.87 17.12 -5.83
CA CYS A 361 15.54 17.63 -6.16
C CYS A 361 15.51 18.39 -7.50
N SER A 362 16.38 19.39 -7.70
CA SER A 362 16.37 20.20 -8.93
C SER A 362 16.61 19.35 -10.18
N SER A 363 17.66 18.53 -10.16
CA SER A 363 17.98 17.62 -11.26
C SER A 363 16.85 16.62 -11.54
N SER A 364 16.32 15.95 -10.51
CA SER A 364 15.26 14.96 -10.73
C SER A 364 13.97 15.57 -11.27
N ALA A 365 13.51 16.70 -10.72
CA ALA A 365 12.30 17.36 -11.21
C ALA A 365 12.43 17.78 -12.68
N ALA A 366 13.55 18.41 -13.05
CA ALA A 366 13.78 18.86 -14.42
C ALA A 366 13.80 17.71 -15.43
N HIS A 367 14.47 16.60 -15.12
CA HIS A 367 14.55 15.45 -16.03
C HIS A 367 13.22 14.70 -16.16
N ILE A 368 12.43 14.56 -15.07
CA ILE A 368 11.09 13.93 -15.15
C ILE A 368 10.16 14.81 -16.00
N ILE A 369 10.09 16.12 -15.74
CA ILE A 369 9.26 17.05 -16.52
C ILE A 369 9.66 17.01 -18.00
N SER A 370 10.96 17.09 -18.29
CA SER A 370 11.49 17.13 -19.65
C SER A 370 11.13 15.90 -20.49
N GLU A 371 11.29 14.68 -19.96
CA GLU A 371 10.99 13.47 -20.73
C GLU A 371 9.48 13.24 -20.89
N VAL A 372 8.70 13.51 -19.83
CA VAL A 372 7.24 13.41 -19.89
C VAL A 372 6.68 14.40 -20.91
N GLU A 373 7.15 15.64 -20.93
CA GLU A 373 6.78 16.65 -21.94
C GLU A 373 7.21 16.23 -23.35
N LYS A 374 8.47 15.82 -23.52
CA LYS A 374 9.05 15.41 -24.81
C LYS A 374 8.28 14.26 -25.47
N LEU A 375 7.77 13.32 -24.68
CA LEU A 375 7.04 12.15 -25.20
C LEU A 375 5.54 12.42 -25.34
N THR A 376 4.90 12.97 -24.31
CA THR A 376 3.42 13.10 -24.28
C THR A 376 2.89 14.44 -24.79
N GLY A 377 3.78 15.43 -24.98
CA GLY A 377 3.40 16.82 -25.24
C GLY A 377 2.83 17.56 -24.02
N LYS A 378 2.73 16.92 -22.84
CA LYS A 378 2.21 17.52 -21.60
C LYS A 378 3.33 17.82 -20.61
N ARG A 379 3.46 19.10 -20.25
CA ARG A 379 4.34 19.52 -19.15
C ARG A 379 3.62 19.36 -17.82
N ILE A 380 4.09 18.44 -16.99
CA ILE A 380 3.54 18.17 -15.65
C ILE A 380 4.06 19.17 -14.60
N HIS A 381 3.44 19.21 -13.42
CA HIS A 381 3.94 19.96 -12.27
C HIS A 381 4.41 18.99 -11.18
N ILE A 382 5.56 19.25 -10.56
CA ILE A 382 6.17 18.42 -9.50
C ILE A 382 6.54 19.29 -8.30
N LEU A 383 6.10 18.88 -7.11
CA LEU A 383 6.53 19.41 -5.81
C LEU A 383 7.59 18.48 -5.19
N ARG A 384 8.82 18.98 -5.04
CA ARG A 384 9.92 18.30 -4.33
C ARG A 384 10.15 18.96 -2.97
N TYR A 385 10.42 18.14 -1.96
CA TYR A 385 10.92 18.60 -0.66
C TYR A 385 11.79 17.52 -0.01
N VAL A 386 12.66 17.90 0.92
CA VAL A 386 13.50 16.98 1.68
C VAL A 386 13.09 16.97 3.15
N ALA A 387 12.89 15.76 3.68
CA ALA A 387 12.66 15.47 5.08
C ALA A 387 13.72 14.45 5.54
N ALA A 388 14.85 14.94 6.06
CA ALA A 388 16.01 14.09 6.33
C ALA A 388 16.84 14.61 7.50
N GLU A 389 17.60 13.72 8.14
CA GLU A 389 18.41 14.03 9.31
C GLU A 389 19.73 13.26 9.28
N GLY A 390 20.84 14.01 9.27
CA GLY A 390 22.18 13.45 9.18
C GLY A 390 22.52 12.48 10.32
N SER A 391 23.33 11.47 10.01
CA SER A 391 23.88 10.53 10.99
C SER A 391 22.88 9.59 11.70
N GLN A 392 21.63 9.49 11.21
CA GLN A 392 20.61 8.61 11.78
C GLN A 392 20.51 7.25 11.07
N ALA A 393 20.70 6.16 11.80
CA ALA A 393 20.36 4.80 11.34
C ALA A 393 18.84 4.67 11.10
N TYR A 394 18.37 3.72 10.28
CA TYR A 394 16.95 3.58 9.93
C TYR A 394 16.01 3.53 11.15
N ARG A 395 16.42 2.84 12.22
CA ARG A 395 15.68 2.77 13.50
C ARG A 395 15.41 4.14 14.18
N ASN A 396 16.14 5.19 13.78
CA ASN A 396 15.97 6.57 14.24
C ASN A 396 15.26 7.46 13.20
N LEU A 397 14.82 6.89 12.08
CA LEU A 397 14.06 7.55 11.01
C LEU A 397 12.61 7.02 10.92
N THR A 398 12.25 5.98 11.66
CA THR A 398 10.91 5.37 11.66
C THR A 398 9.80 6.28 12.23
N ARG A 399 8.54 5.83 12.11
CA ARG A 399 7.35 6.48 12.68
C ARG A 399 7.57 7.00 14.11
N GLY A 400 7.24 8.27 14.33
CA GLY A 400 7.37 8.95 15.63
C GLY A 400 8.66 9.78 15.81
N THR A 401 9.62 9.70 14.88
CA THR A 401 10.86 10.50 14.95
C THR A 401 10.70 11.87 14.30
N ALA A 402 11.63 12.80 14.57
CA ALA A 402 11.61 14.16 14.01
C ALA A 402 11.62 14.17 12.47
N SER A 403 12.46 13.33 11.86
CA SER A 403 12.50 13.10 10.41
C SER A 403 11.18 12.59 9.85
N TRP A 404 10.56 11.61 10.51
CA TRP A 404 9.25 11.08 10.09
C TRP A 404 8.16 12.16 10.18
N ASN A 405 8.10 12.89 11.29
CA ASN A 405 7.12 13.96 11.48
C ASN A 405 7.31 15.08 10.44
N THR A 406 8.56 15.37 10.07
CA THR A 406 8.90 16.31 8.97
C THR A 406 8.41 15.79 7.60
N LEU A 407 8.57 14.50 7.32
CA LEU A 407 8.09 13.87 6.09
C LEU A 407 6.56 13.95 5.98
N ILE A 408 5.86 13.57 7.05
CA ILE A 408 4.39 13.51 7.11
C ILE A 408 3.77 14.91 7.14
N GLN A 409 4.33 15.88 7.86
CA GLN A 409 3.87 17.27 7.78
C GLN A 409 4.07 17.83 6.36
N GLY A 410 5.15 17.43 5.67
CA GLY A 410 5.35 17.71 4.26
C GLY A 410 4.21 17.23 3.37
N LEU A 411 3.70 16.02 3.59
CA LEU A 411 2.57 15.48 2.82
C LEU A 411 1.26 16.26 3.12
N ILE A 412 1.01 16.59 4.38
CA ILE A 412 -0.17 17.37 4.81
C ILE A 412 -0.16 18.77 4.20
N ASP A 413 0.98 19.47 4.29
CA ASP A 413 1.15 20.80 3.70
C ASP A 413 1.04 20.74 2.17
N ALA A 414 1.63 19.73 1.53
CA ALA A 414 1.55 19.55 0.09
C ALA A 414 0.10 19.42 -0.38
N LYS A 415 -0.70 18.49 0.21
CA LYS A 415 -2.12 18.33 -0.12
C LYS A 415 -2.87 19.66 0.00
N ARG A 416 -2.77 20.29 1.17
CA ARG A 416 -3.44 21.55 1.53
C ARG A 416 -3.12 22.70 0.57
N ILE A 417 -1.85 22.91 0.25
CA ILE A 417 -1.42 23.99 -0.66
C ILE A 417 -1.86 23.70 -2.09
N CYS A 418 -1.65 22.47 -2.59
CA CYS A 418 -2.00 22.08 -3.95
C CYS A 418 -3.50 22.22 -4.19
N GLU A 419 -4.33 21.74 -3.25
CA GLU A 419 -5.78 21.84 -3.33
C GLU A 419 -6.27 23.29 -3.38
N ARG A 420 -5.67 24.16 -2.54
CA ARG A 420 -5.96 25.60 -2.52
C ARG A 420 -5.47 26.34 -3.78
N MET A 421 -4.40 25.86 -4.41
CA MET A 421 -3.88 26.40 -5.67
C MET A 421 -4.58 25.85 -6.93
N GLY A 422 -5.64 25.04 -6.78
CA GLY A 422 -6.36 24.49 -7.93
C GLY A 422 -5.72 23.24 -8.56
N PHE A 423 -4.70 22.62 -7.93
CA PHE A 423 -4.11 21.36 -8.38
C PHE A 423 -4.74 20.13 -7.72
N LYS A 424 -4.80 19.00 -8.44
CA LYS A 424 -5.06 17.67 -7.88
C LYS A 424 -3.72 17.11 -7.34
N PRO A 425 -3.55 16.93 -6.03
CA PRO A 425 -2.30 16.38 -5.50
C PRO A 425 -2.25 14.85 -5.68
N VAL A 426 -1.15 14.33 -6.22
CA VAL A 426 -0.88 12.89 -6.36
C VAL A 426 0.52 12.61 -5.86
N VAL A 427 0.71 11.65 -4.94
CA VAL A 427 2.04 11.24 -4.49
C VAL A 427 2.61 10.23 -5.48
N LEU A 428 3.80 10.51 -6.04
CA LEU A 428 4.48 9.58 -6.95
C LEU A 428 5.22 8.46 -6.20
N GLY A 429 5.74 8.76 -5.02
CA GLY A 429 6.63 7.88 -4.30
C GLY A 429 7.41 8.61 -3.21
N ILE A 430 8.55 8.04 -2.85
CA ILE A 430 9.54 8.62 -1.94
C ILE A 430 10.95 8.27 -2.43
N ASP A 431 11.80 9.29 -2.50
CA ASP A 431 13.22 9.17 -2.83
C ASP A 431 14.02 8.91 -1.54
N ALA A 432 14.35 7.65 -1.28
CA ALA A 432 15.00 7.20 -0.06
C ALA A 432 16.53 7.10 -0.22
N LYS A 433 17.27 8.01 0.44
CA LYS A 433 18.74 7.98 0.52
C LYS A 433 19.23 7.86 1.96
N MET A 434 19.56 6.62 2.33
CA MET A 434 19.98 6.23 3.67
C MET A 434 20.74 4.90 3.63
N GLY A 435 21.30 4.50 4.78
CA GLY A 435 22.00 3.23 4.98
C GLY A 435 23.45 3.39 5.45
N GLU A 436 24.02 4.58 5.28
CA GLU A 436 25.39 4.90 5.68
C GLU A 436 25.57 4.67 7.20
N SER A 437 24.71 5.29 8.02
CA SER A 437 24.73 5.08 9.47
C SER A 437 24.33 3.67 9.93
N ASP A 438 23.61 2.89 9.10
CA ASP A 438 23.24 1.50 9.44
C ASP A 438 24.40 0.52 9.23
N THR A 439 25.35 0.89 8.38
CA THR A 439 26.59 0.14 8.15
C THR A 439 27.50 0.19 9.38
N ASP A 440 27.60 1.38 10.00
CA ASP A 440 28.54 1.66 11.10
C ASP A 440 27.90 1.60 12.51
N LYS A 441 26.64 2.02 12.67
CA LYS A 441 26.02 2.27 13.99
C LYS A 441 24.95 1.26 14.38
N THR A 442 24.66 0.25 13.56
CA THR A 442 23.68 -0.80 13.85
C THR A 442 24.39 -2.15 14.03
N PRO A 443 24.67 -2.57 15.28
CA PRO A 443 25.28 -3.88 15.56
C PRO A 443 24.42 -5.02 15.00
N GLY A 444 25.07 -6.09 14.52
CA GLY A 444 24.37 -7.26 13.99
C GLY A 444 23.60 -7.02 12.68
N MET A 445 23.89 -5.95 11.94
CA MET A 445 23.30 -5.71 10.61
C MET A 445 23.71 -6.81 9.60
N PHE A 446 22.74 -7.30 8.82
CA PHE A 446 22.89 -8.27 7.71
C PHE A 446 21.85 -7.95 6.60
N PRO A 447 22.01 -8.44 5.35
CA PRO A 447 21.18 -8.02 4.21
C PRO A 447 19.67 -8.09 4.46
N GLU A 448 19.19 -9.24 4.92
CA GLU A 448 17.77 -9.54 5.09
C GLU A 448 17.13 -8.69 6.21
N LEU A 449 17.92 -8.22 7.19
CA LEU A 449 17.47 -7.25 8.19
C LEU A 449 17.24 -5.88 7.56
N TYR A 450 18.15 -5.43 6.69
CA TYR A 450 18.00 -4.15 5.99
C TYR A 450 16.85 -4.20 4.97
N THR A 451 16.66 -5.32 4.27
CA THR A 451 15.48 -5.55 3.42
C THR A 451 14.18 -5.46 4.22
N ARG A 452 14.14 -6.00 5.45
CA ARG A 452 12.98 -5.85 6.36
C ARG A 452 12.75 -4.40 6.80
N PHE A 453 13.81 -3.61 6.98
CA PHE A 453 13.70 -2.17 7.27
C PHE A 453 13.03 -1.43 6.10
N LEU A 454 13.44 -1.68 4.85
CA LEU A 454 12.83 -1.08 3.67
C LEU A 454 11.37 -1.50 3.50
N ARG A 455 11.03 -2.78 3.74
CA ARG A 455 9.63 -3.25 3.76
C ARG A 455 8.79 -2.64 4.88
N ASN A 456 9.41 -2.22 5.99
CA ASN A 456 8.73 -1.47 7.02
C ASN A 456 8.48 -0.02 6.60
N LEU A 457 9.41 0.61 5.89
CA LEU A 457 9.24 1.94 5.29
C LEU A 457 8.08 1.94 4.30
N ASP A 458 8.06 0.99 3.35
CA ASP A 458 6.99 0.81 2.36
C ASP A 458 5.59 0.82 3.01
N ARG A 459 5.33 -0.16 3.89
CA ARG A 459 4.05 -0.30 4.60
C ARG A 459 3.67 0.95 5.40
N ASN A 460 4.62 1.54 6.14
CA ASN A 460 4.32 2.68 7.00
C ASN A 460 4.07 3.96 6.18
N TYR A 461 4.83 4.18 5.11
CA TYR A 461 4.71 5.37 4.28
C TYR A 461 3.42 5.33 3.46
N ASN A 462 3.12 4.19 2.84
CA ASN A 462 1.88 4.00 2.08
C ASN A 462 0.62 4.11 2.96
N ALA A 463 0.66 3.63 4.20
CA ALA A 463 -0.43 3.87 5.16
C ALA A 463 -0.65 5.36 5.46
N GLU A 464 0.41 6.17 5.58
CA GLU A 464 0.27 7.62 5.79
C GLU A 464 -0.16 8.36 4.52
N VAL A 465 0.29 7.93 3.33
CA VAL A 465 -0.18 8.46 2.03
C VAL A 465 -1.69 8.25 1.90
N LYS A 466 -2.19 7.02 2.09
CA LYS A 466 -3.63 6.72 2.06
C LYS A 466 -4.42 7.50 3.12
N ARG A 467 -3.88 7.64 4.34
CA ARG A 467 -4.51 8.45 5.40
C ARG A 467 -4.63 9.95 5.05
N ILE A 468 -3.69 10.50 4.29
CA ILE A 468 -3.65 11.94 3.97
C ILE A 468 -4.39 12.25 2.67
N PHE A 469 -4.16 11.48 1.61
CA PHE A 469 -4.65 11.81 0.27
C PHE A 469 -5.99 11.18 -0.08
N GLY A 470 -6.32 10.02 0.50
CA GLY A 470 -7.54 9.25 0.24
C GLY A 470 -7.24 7.74 0.31
N GLY A 471 -8.18 6.94 0.79
CA GLY A 471 -8.01 5.47 0.89
C GLY A 471 -7.91 4.77 -0.48
N ASP A 472 -8.41 5.44 -1.51
CA ASP A 472 -8.36 5.14 -2.94
C ASP A 472 -7.02 5.50 -3.60
N HIS A 473 -6.15 6.27 -2.94
CA HIS A 473 -4.83 6.56 -3.49
C HIS A 473 -4.02 5.25 -3.65
N PRO A 474 -3.47 4.95 -4.84
CA PRO A 474 -2.67 3.75 -5.04
C PRO A 474 -1.44 3.75 -4.14
N ASP A 475 -0.92 2.56 -3.84
CA ASP A 475 0.39 2.46 -3.17
C ASP A 475 1.48 3.01 -4.09
N VAL A 476 2.41 3.76 -3.49
CA VAL A 476 3.43 4.56 -4.18
C VAL A 476 4.82 3.95 -4.04
N ALA A 477 5.67 4.19 -5.03
CA ALA A 477 6.99 3.57 -5.12
C ALA A 477 7.98 4.11 -4.07
N ILE A 478 8.77 3.20 -3.50
CA ILE A 478 9.88 3.50 -2.59
C ILE A 478 11.18 3.41 -3.39
N PHE A 479 11.66 4.55 -3.89
CA PHE A 479 12.86 4.64 -4.72
C PHE A 479 14.11 4.63 -3.83
N VAL A 480 14.79 3.49 -3.75
CA VAL A 480 15.96 3.28 -2.89
C VAL A 480 17.24 3.33 -3.70
N GLU A 481 18.13 4.26 -3.38
CA GLU A 481 19.49 4.26 -3.94
C GLU A 481 20.44 3.48 -3.02
N GLN A 482 21.42 2.79 -3.60
CA GLN A 482 22.43 2.09 -2.82
C GLN A 482 23.24 3.05 -1.92
N CYS A 483 23.53 2.60 -0.70
CA CYS A 483 24.38 3.27 0.28
C CYS A 483 25.72 3.66 -0.35
N SER A 484 26.08 4.94 -0.26
CA SER A 484 27.31 5.46 -0.87
C SER A 484 28.56 4.97 -0.14
N TRP A 485 28.46 4.72 1.17
CA TRP A 485 29.54 4.19 2.00
C TRP A 485 29.84 2.71 1.69
N GLN A 486 31.12 2.35 1.72
CA GLN A 486 31.64 0.98 1.59
C GLN A 486 32.74 0.77 2.64
N PRO A 487 32.57 -0.17 3.60
CA PRO A 487 33.62 -0.54 4.55
C PRO A 487 34.93 -0.94 3.87
N TYR A 488 36.05 -0.74 4.57
CA TYR A 488 37.40 -1.11 4.10
C TYR A 488 37.59 -2.63 3.89
N THR A 489 36.67 -3.46 4.39
CA THR A 489 36.65 -4.90 4.16
C THR A 489 36.05 -5.22 2.79
N GLU A 490 36.81 -5.89 1.92
CA GLU A 490 36.42 -6.22 0.54
C GLU A 490 35.14 -7.08 0.40
N TRP A 491 34.66 -7.67 1.50
CA TRP A 491 33.58 -8.67 1.54
C TRP A 491 32.41 -8.30 2.47
N ASP A 492 32.31 -7.03 2.88
CA ASP A 492 31.13 -6.52 3.61
C ASP A 492 30.30 -5.62 2.69
N SER A 493 29.10 -6.06 2.33
CA SER A 493 28.15 -5.28 1.53
C SER A 493 26.76 -5.25 2.18
N ARG A 494 26.64 -5.54 3.48
CA ARG A 494 25.36 -5.93 4.09
C ARG A 494 24.18 -4.98 3.84
N VAL A 495 24.36 -3.67 4.01
CA VAL A 495 23.31 -2.68 3.74
C VAL A 495 23.06 -2.56 2.23
N ARG A 496 24.12 -2.45 1.44
CA ARG A 496 24.07 -2.33 -0.03
C ARG A 496 23.38 -3.53 -0.70
N GLN A 497 23.60 -4.72 -0.18
CA GLN A 497 22.99 -5.97 -0.59
C GLN A 497 21.52 -6.01 -0.17
N GLY A 498 21.19 -5.69 1.09
CA GLY A 498 19.80 -5.63 1.54
C GLY A 498 18.94 -4.57 0.84
N GLN A 499 19.56 -3.52 0.30
CA GLN A 499 18.93 -2.54 -0.62
C GLN A 499 18.68 -3.12 -2.02
N LEU A 500 19.61 -3.93 -2.53
CA LEU A 500 19.51 -4.59 -3.82
C LEU A 500 18.47 -5.73 -3.81
N ASP A 501 18.47 -6.53 -2.74
CA ASP A 501 17.55 -7.64 -2.50
C ASP A 501 16.10 -7.18 -2.28
N ALA A 502 15.91 -5.90 -1.93
CA ALA A 502 14.60 -5.29 -1.77
C ALA A 502 13.93 -4.90 -3.10
N ASP A 503 14.68 -4.85 -4.21
CA ASP A 503 14.18 -4.38 -5.50
C ASP A 503 13.12 -5.31 -6.10
N GLY A 504 11.88 -4.82 -6.18
CA GLY A 504 10.70 -5.60 -6.59
C GLY A 504 9.94 -6.25 -5.43
N LEU A 505 10.37 -6.07 -4.17
CA LEU A 505 9.57 -6.50 -3.01
C LEU A 505 8.57 -5.41 -2.63
N GLY A 506 7.30 -5.64 -2.91
CA GLY A 506 6.26 -4.61 -2.73
C GLY A 506 6.51 -3.42 -3.65
N ASN A 507 6.41 -2.21 -3.11
CA ASN A 507 6.55 -0.99 -3.90
C ASN A 507 8.00 -0.50 -4.02
N ILE A 508 8.98 -1.29 -3.54
CA ILE A 508 10.39 -0.88 -3.51
C ILE A 508 11.04 -1.04 -4.89
N ARG A 509 11.74 0.01 -5.33
CA ARG A 509 12.52 0.04 -6.58
C ARG A 509 13.93 0.56 -6.33
N PHE A 510 14.94 -0.20 -6.72
CA PHE A 510 16.34 0.17 -6.59
C PHE A 510 16.76 1.10 -7.73
N THR A 511 17.28 2.30 -7.45
CA THR A 511 17.55 3.32 -8.47
C THR A 511 18.97 3.32 -9.05
N GLY A 512 19.89 2.56 -8.44
CA GLY A 512 21.29 2.46 -8.88
C GLY A 512 22.32 2.49 -7.74
N PRO A 513 23.60 2.28 -8.06
CA PRO A 513 24.69 2.35 -7.10
C PRO A 513 25.08 3.80 -6.73
N GLY A 514 25.16 4.09 -5.43
CA GLY A 514 25.67 5.39 -4.94
C GLY A 514 27.19 5.59 -5.08
N TYR A 515 27.95 4.56 -5.47
CA TYR A 515 29.41 4.62 -5.49
C TYR A 515 30.00 5.40 -6.67
N GLN A 516 29.24 5.63 -7.74
CA GLN A 516 29.77 6.19 -8.99
C GLN A 516 29.85 7.73 -8.99
N TYR A 517 29.17 8.38 -8.04
CA TYR A 517 29.17 9.83 -7.92
C TYR A 517 30.47 10.38 -7.29
N PRO A 518 30.87 11.63 -7.53
CA PRO A 518 32.07 12.19 -6.91
C PRO A 518 31.89 12.46 -5.41
N HIS A 519 32.79 11.92 -4.57
CA HIS A 519 32.90 12.23 -3.14
C HIS A 519 34.26 12.90 -2.84
N PRO A 520 34.47 14.17 -3.25
CA PRO A 520 35.78 14.83 -3.14
C PRO A 520 36.14 15.27 -1.71
N GLY A 521 35.15 15.45 -0.83
CA GLY A 521 35.35 15.95 0.54
C GLY A 521 35.63 14.88 1.59
N ASP A 522 35.01 13.71 1.45
CA ASP A 522 35.22 12.52 2.29
C ASP A 522 34.72 11.25 1.58
N ILE A 523 34.81 10.09 2.25
CA ILE A 523 34.44 8.77 1.70
C ILE A 523 32.92 8.48 1.64
N ILE A 524 32.07 9.38 2.13
CA ILE A 524 30.62 9.19 2.34
C ILE A 524 29.77 10.21 1.58
N HIS A 525 30.16 11.49 1.60
CA HIS A 525 29.35 12.59 1.09
C HIS A 525 29.69 12.96 -0.36
N ILE A 526 28.71 12.76 -1.25
CA ILE A 526 28.80 13.24 -2.63
C ILE A 526 28.73 14.77 -2.66
N ASN A 527 29.33 15.38 -3.69
CA ASN A 527 29.25 16.82 -3.91
C ASN A 527 28.01 17.20 -4.74
N SER A 528 27.83 18.48 -5.07
CA SER A 528 26.69 18.98 -5.84
C SER A 528 26.63 18.36 -7.24
N LYS A 529 27.78 18.08 -7.89
CA LYS A 529 27.81 17.27 -9.13
C LYS A 529 27.23 15.87 -8.90
N GLY A 530 27.63 15.19 -7.83
CA GLY A 530 27.06 13.88 -7.47
C GLY A 530 25.56 13.91 -7.19
N GLN A 531 25.06 14.95 -6.49
CA GLN A 531 23.62 15.14 -6.27
C GLN A 531 22.85 15.39 -7.57
N ASN A 532 23.45 16.13 -8.50
CA ASN A 532 22.89 16.38 -9.81
C ASN A 532 22.79 15.08 -10.63
N MET A 533 23.88 14.29 -10.72
CA MET A 533 23.92 12.96 -11.36
C MET A 533 22.89 12.00 -10.75
N ARG A 534 22.81 11.97 -9.41
CA ARG A 534 21.81 11.21 -8.64
C ARG A 534 20.38 11.56 -9.03
N GLY A 535 20.10 12.86 -9.20
CA GLY A 535 18.79 13.32 -9.67
C GLY A 535 18.41 12.74 -11.03
N VAL A 536 19.38 12.56 -11.94
CA VAL A 536 19.14 11.94 -13.26
C VAL A 536 18.84 10.44 -13.13
N SER A 537 19.53 9.70 -12.25
CA SER A 537 19.24 8.27 -12.03
C SER A 537 17.87 8.06 -11.39
N LEU A 538 17.50 8.90 -10.42
CA LEU A 538 16.15 8.92 -9.84
C LEU A 538 15.08 9.27 -10.89
N ALA A 539 15.33 10.29 -11.72
CA ALA A 539 14.38 10.69 -12.77
C ALA A 539 14.09 9.55 -13.75
N ARG A 540 15.11 8.76 -14.11
CA ARG A 540 14.94 7.56 -14.93
C ARG A 540 14.01 6.54 -14.24
N ALA A 541 14.23 6.26 -12.96
CA ALA A 541 13.38 5.32 -12.22
C ALA A 541 11.94 5.82 -12.12
N VAL A 542 11.72 7.09 -11.78
CA VAL A 542 10.38 7.70 -11.64
C VAL A 542 9.64 7.77 -12.98
N ALA A 543 10.31 8.18 -14.06
CA ALA A 543 9.71 8.26 -15.39
C ALA A 543 9.20 6.88 -15.86
N PHE A 544 9.94 5.82 -15.60
CA PHE A 544 9.57 4.46 -15.99
C PHE A 544 8.58 3.78 -15.05
N GLU A 545 8.72 3.96 -13.74
CA GLU A 545 7.85 3.30 -12.77
C GLU A 545 6.48 3.97 -12.64
N CYS A 546 6.44 5.31 -12.61
CA CYS A 546 5.22 6.05 -12.32
C CYS A 546 4.42 6.46 -13.57
N PHE A 547 5.10 6.60 -14.71
CA PHE A 547 4.46 7.01 -15.97
C PHE A 547 4.65 5.98 -17.10
N GLY A 548 5.62 5.07 -16.96
CA GLY A 548 6.00 4.08 -17.96
C GLY A 548 5.49 2.67 -17.67
N THR A 549 6.11 1.67 -18.29
CA THR A 549 5.78 0.24 -18.13
C THR A 549 6.58 -0.47 -17.00
N GLY A 550 7.10 0.29 -16.03
CA GLY A 550 7.93 -0.23 -14.92
C GLY A 550 9.44 -0.08 -15.13
N PHE A 551 10.19 0.05 -14.03
CA PHE A 551 11.64 0.23 -14.02
C PHE A 551 12.39 -1.03 -13.56
N ILE A 552 13.52 -1.34 -14.22
CA ILE A 552 14.45 -2.40 -13.79
C ILE A 552 15.86 -1.82 -13.80
N SER A 553 16.55 -1.90 -12.67
CA SER A 553 17.92 -1.43 -12.52
C SER A 553 18.96 -2.36 -13.18
N LEU A 554 20.13 -1.82 -13.50
CA LEU A 554 21.29 -2.63 -13.87
C LEU A 554 21.82 -3.41 -12.65
N LYS A 555 21.35 -4.64 -12.46
CA LYS A 555 21.66 -5.53 -11.33
C LYS A 555 22.03 -6.96 -11.77
N PRO A 556 22.76 -7.75 -10.96
CA PRO A 556 22.92 -9.18 -11.24
C PRO A 556 21.56 -9.89 -11.25
N ARG A 557 21.37 -10.80 -12.21
CA ARG A 557 20.18 -11.66 -12.34
C ARG A 557 20.49 -13.13 -12.09
N SER A 558 21.65 -13.60 -12.54
CA SER A 558 22.13 -14.96 -12.27
C SER A 558 23.64 -15.03 -12.46
N VAL A 559 24.33 -15.75 -11.56
CA VAL A 559 25.77 -16.00 -11.64
C VAL A 559 26.02 -17.50 -11.46
N PHE A 560 26.76 -18.13 -12.37
CA PHE A 560 27.04 -19.57 -12.32
C PHE A 560 28.34 -19.96 -13.05
N TRP A 561 28.90 -21.11 -12.69
CA TRP A 561 30.01 -21.72 -13.41
C TRP A 561 29.58 -22.20 -14.80
N SER A 562 30.17 -21.65 -15.86
CA SER A 562 29.93 -22.06 -17.25
C SER A 562 30.95 -23.07 -17.76
N SER A 563 32.12 -23.17 -17.12
CA SER A 563 33.11 -24.23 -17.31
C SER A 563 33.98 -24.40 -16.05
N ALA A 564 35.07 -25.16 -16.13
CA ALA A 564 35.99 -25.29 -15.01
C ALA A 564 36.69 -23.98 -14.60
N ASN A 565 36.90 -23.08 -15.57
CA ASN A 565 37.67 -21.84 -15.45
C ASN A 565 36.88 -20.58 -15.89
N THR A 566 35.56 -20.68 -16.05
CA THR A 566 34.71 -19.54 -16.43
C THR A 566 33.44 -19.47 -15.60
N ILE A 567 33.09 -18.25 -15.18
CA ILE A 567 31.85 -17.91 -14.48
C ILE A 567 31.10 -16.91 -15.35
N ASP A 568 29.84 -17.19 -15.65
CA ASP A 568 28.98 -16.31 -16.43
C ASP A 568 28.06 -15.53 -15.49
N VAL A 569 28.07 -14.20 -15.61
CA VAL A 569 27.26 -13.24 -14.87
C VAL A 569 26.26 -12.62 -15.84
N PHE A 570 24.98 -12.95 -15.72
CA PHE A 570 23.92 -12.28 -16.48
C PHE A 570 23.31 -11.16 -15.64
N LEU A 571 23.15 -9.99 -16.25
CA LEU A 571 22.57 -8.81 -15.63
C LEU A 571 21.13 -8.61 -16.11
N ALA A 572 20.31 -8.01 -15.25
CA ALA A 572 19.06 -7.41 -15.67
C ALA A 572 19.36 -6.06 -16.32
N SER A 573 18.92 -5.87 -17.57
CA SER A 573 18.93 -4.58 -18.25
C SER A 573 18.00 -4.63 -19.45
N SER A 574 17.40 -3.48 -19.80
CA SER A 574 16.58 -3.31 -21.00
C SER A 574 17.40 -2.86 -22.24
N VAL A 575 18.70 -2.59 -22.06
CA VAL A 575 19.62 -2.12 -23.10
C VAL A 575 20.97 -2.82 -22.99
N SER A 576 21.80 -2.73 -24.04
CA SER A 576 23.12 -3.34 -24.05
C SER A 576 24.08 -2.69 -23.05
N ILE A 577 24.94 -3.53 -22.45
CA ILE A 577 25.96 -3.14 -21.47
C ILE A 577 27.37 -3.12 -22.10
N THR A 578 28.32 -2.49 -21.41
CA THR A 578 29.75 -2.51 -21.73
C THR A 578 30.61 -2.44 -20.47
N LYS A 579 31.89 -2.77 -20.63
CA LYS A 579 32.96 -2.55 -19.67
C LYS A 579 33.71 -1.27 -20.09
N ASP A 580 33.58 -0.21 -19.31
CA ASP A 580 34.19 1.10 -19.62
C ASP A 580 35.65 1.15 -19.15
N GLU A 581 36.58 0.89 -20.07
CA GLU A 581 38.02 0.96 -19.83
C GLU A 581 38.63 2.28 -20.35
N SER A 582 37.81 3.29 -20.65
CA SER A 582 38.27 4.55 -21.26
C SER A 582 39.15 5.41 -20.36
N GLY A 583 38.99 5.30 -19.04
CA GLY A 583 39.61 6.20 -18.06
C GLY A 583 39.00 7.61 -18.00
N VAL A 584 38.00 7.92 -18.83
CA VAL A 584 37.41 9.27 -18.93
C VAL A 584 36.28 9.48 -17.94
N ILE A 585 35.36 8.51 -17.85
CA ILE A 585 34.14 8.59 -17.01
C ILE A 585 34.37 7.89 -15.65
N VAL A 586 35.16 6.83 -15.66
CA VAL A 586 35.55 6.02 -14.51
C VAL A 586 37.01 5.63 -14.65
N ASN A 587 37.74 5.67 -13.54
CA ASN A 587 39.16 5.32 -13.52
C ASN A 587 39.35 3.79 -13.40
N PRO A 588 39.97 3.10 -14.37
CA PRO A 588 40.24 1.66 -14.27
C PRO A 588 41.43 1.30 -13.36
N VAL A 589 42.26 2.29 -12.96
CA VAL A 589 43.49 2.04 -12.19
C VAL A 589 43.18 1.36 -10.85
N GLY A 590 43.91 0.27 -10.56
CA GLY A 590 43.77 -0.50 -9.32
C GLY A 590 42.69 -1.59 -9.34
N LEU A 591 41.77 -1.60 -10.31
CA LEU A 591 40.75 -2.65 -10.42
C LEU A 591 41.28 -3.97 -11.04
N GLY A 592 42.41 -3.89 -11.76
CA GLY A 592 43.06 -5.04 -12.38
C GLY A 592 42.18 -5.79 -13.37
N ALA A 593 42.52 -7.06 -13.62
CA ALA A 593 41.76 -7.93 -14.53
C ALA A 593 40.30 -8.19 -14.10
N GLY A 594 39.96 -7.90 -12.84
CA GLY A 594 38.59 -8.05 -12.33
C GLY A 594 37.63 -6.96 -12.77
N ALA A 595 38.09 -5.79 -13.24
CA ALA A 595 37.22 -4.68 -13.69
C ALA A 595 36.12 -4.24 -12.68
N GLY A 596 36.37 -4.46 -11.37
CA GLY A 596 35.42 -4.24 -10.27
C GLY A 596 34.87 -5.53 -9.64
N PHE A 597 34.97 -6.68 -10.33
CA PHE A 597 34.70 -8.01 -9.78
C PHE A 597 35.87 -8.51 -8.93
N ASN A 598 35.54 -9.21 -7.84
CA ASN A 598 36.45 -9.96 -6.99
C ASN A 598 35.92 -11.39 -6.80
N ILE A 599 36.80 -12.33 -6.51
CA ILE A 599 36.45 -13.72 -6.21
C ILE A 599 37.19 -14.21 -4.97
N ARG A 600 36.54 -15.03 -4.15
CA ARG A 600 37.20 -15.87 -3.14
C ARG A 600 36.56 -17.24 -3.08
N ALA A 601 37.36 -18.26 -2.78
CA ALA A 601 36.83 -19.58 -2.46
C ALA A 601 36.46 -19.66 -0.97
N ARG A 602 35.36 -20.36 -0.64
CA ARG A 602 34.85 -20.46 0.73
C ARG A 602 35.62 -21.44 1.61
N ASP A 603 36.35 -22.35 0.99
CA ASP A 603 37.29 -23.31 1.58
C ASP A 603 38.71 -22.70 1.82
N GLY A 604 38.95 -21.45 1.37
CA GLY A 604 40.27 -20.83 1.39
C GLY A 604 41.21 -21.23 0.24
N SER A 605 40.71 -22.00 -0.74
CA SER A 605 41.45 -22.34 -1.97
C SER A 605 41.92 -21.10 -2.74
N ALA A 606 43.06 -21.23 -3.42
CA ALA A 606 43.57 -20.21 -4.32
C ALA A 606 42.67 -20.11 -5.58
N ILE A 607 42.11 -18.93 -5.84
CA ILE A 607 41.35 -18.60 -7.04
C ILE A 607 41.48 -17.11 -7.36
N THR A 608 41.64 -16.75 -8.65
CA THR A 608 41.75 -15.34 -9.08
C THR A 608 41.06 -15.12 -10.42
N ILE A 609 40.51 -13.91 -10.64
CA ILE A 609 40.01 -13.48 -11.96
C ILE A 609 41.19 -13.03 -12.82
N THR A 610 41.22 -13.48 -14.07
CA THR A 610 42.28 -13.20 -15.06
C THR A 610 41.78 -12.45 -16.29
N ASP A 611 40.47 -12.45 -16.56
CA ASP A 611 39.81 -11.58 -17.55
C ASP A 611 38.34 -11.35 -17.18
N VAL A 612 37.80 -10.20 -17.62
CA VAL A 612 36.36 -9.93 -17.68
C VAL A 612 36.02 -9.40 -19.06
N SER A 613 35.19 -10.15 -19.79
CA SER A 613 34.79 -9.88 -21.16
C SER A 613 33.26 -9.94 -21.34
N ALA A 614 32.73 -9.25 -22.34
CA ALA A 614 31.30 -9.20 -22.59
C ALA A 614 30.74 -10.55 -23.08
N LEU A 615 29.55 -10.91 -22.62
CA LEU A 615 28.83 -12.13 -22.99
C LEU A 615 27.43 -11.76 -23.52
N GLY A 616 27.31 -11.65 -24.85
CA GLY A 616 26.09 -11.13 -25.48
C GLY A 616 25.85 -9.66 -25.16
N THR A 617 24.59 -9.25 -25.04
CA THR A 617 24.19 -7.85 -24.81
C THR A 617 24.09 -7.46 -23.34
N THR A 618 23.85 -8.40 -22.43
CA THR A 618 23.59 -8.14 -21.00
C THR A 618 24.36 -9.06 -20.04
N GLY A 619 25.34 -9.82 -20.54
CA GLY A 619 26.19 -10.68 -19.73
C GLY A 619 27.65 -10.25 -19.67
N MET A 620 28.36 -10.74 -18.66
CA MET A 620 29.80 -10.68 -18.50
C MET A 620 30.33 -12.08 -18.20
N ARG A 621 31.45 -12.46 -18.81
CA ARG A 621 32.19 -13.69 -18.53
C ARG A 621 33.45 -13.35 -17.75
N LEU A 622 33.59 -13.98 -16.59
CA LEU A 622 34.78 -13.92 -15.75
C LEU A 622 35.63 -15.16 -16.07
N THR A 623 36.81 -14.97 -16.61
CA THR A 623 37.80 -16.06 -16.74
C THR A 623 38.62 -16.12 -15.45
N VAL A 624 38.79 -17.30 -14.87
CA VAL A 624 39.45 -17.49 -13.58
C VAL A 624 40.57 -18.52 -13.64
N ASN A 625 41.64 -18.26 -12.89
CA ASN A 625 42.63 -19.28 -12.56
C ASN A 625 42.14 -20.05 -11.34
N ASN A 626 41.80 -21.33 -11.52
CA ASN A 626 41.22 -22.20 -10.48
C ASN A 626 42.01 -23.52 -10.33
N PRO A 627 43.25 -23.48 -9.79
CA PRO A 627 44.14 -24.63 -9.75
C PRO A 627 43.65 -25.78 -8.85
N THR A 628 42.83 -25.50 -7.83
CA THR A 628 42.25 -26.53 -6.94
C THR A 628 40.89 -27.03 -7.43
N ASN A 629 40.38 -26.50 -8.55
CA ASN A 629 39.07 -26.83 -9.11
C ASN A 629 37.90 -26.61 -8.12
N THR A 630 38.04 -25.65 -7.20
CA THR A 630 37.01 -25.31 -6.21
C THR A 630 35.76 -24.74 -6.88
N ARG A 631 34.59 -24.97 -6.28
CA ARG A 631 33.28 -24.55 -6.82
C ARG A 631 32.48 -23.65 -5.89
N ILE A 632 32.67 -23.84 -4.59
CA ILE A 632 32.04 -23.03 -3.54
C ILE A 632 32.80 -21.69 -3.43
N VAL A 633 32.32 -20.68 -4.15
CA VAL A 633 32.99 -19.39 -4.32
C VAL A 633 32.04 -18.22 -4.09
N GLN A 634 32.56 -17.12 -3.57
CA GLN A 634 31.84 -15.86 -3.50
C GLN A 634 32.37 -14.90 -4.56
N ILE A 635 31.46 -14.30 -5.33
CA ILE A 635 31.73 -13.18 -6.23
C ILE A 635 31.29 -11.90 -5.53
N GLY A 636 32.15 -10.88 -5.56
CA GLY A 636 31.79 -9.51 -5.16
C GLY A 636 31.98 -8.56 -6.34
N TYR A 637 31.15 -7.53 -6.46
CA TYR A 637 31.33 -6.46 -7.44
C TYR A 637 31.15 -5.09 -6.80
N GLY A 638 32.03 -4.14 -7.13
CA GLY A 638 31.94 -2.75 -6.63
C GLY A 638 32.26 -2.60 -5.13
N LEU A 639 33.01 -3.54 -4.55
CA LEU A 639 33.31 -3.60 -3.10
C LEU A 639 34.77 -3.27 -2.76
N LYS A 640 35.70 -3.64 -3.65
CA LYS A 640 37.14 -3.42 -3.43
C LYS A 640 37.49 -1.96 -3.64
N ARG A 641 37.98 -1.30 -2.59
CA ARG A 641 38.50 0.07 -2.63
C ARG A 641 39.84 0.12 -3.37
N THR A 642 40.08 1.21 -4.10
CA THR A 642 41.41 1.54 -4.67
C THR A 642 41.78 2.98 -4.33
N GLY A 643 43.05 3.33 -4.52
CA GLY A 643 43.51 4.71 -4.33
C GLY A 643 43.55 5.10 -2.86
N SER A 644 43.00 6.26 -2.53
CA SER A 644 43.04 6.83 -1.18
C SER A 644 41.92 6.37 -0.24
N ASP A 645 42.23 6.33 1.05
CA ASP A 645 41.27 6.04 2.13
C ASP A 645 40.47 7.28 2.57
N ASN A 646 40.66 8.45 1.95
CA ASN A 646 39.94 9.68 2.29
C ASN A 646 38.91 10.11 1.22
N GLN A 647 38.84 9.45 0.06
CA GLN A 647 37.88 9.75 -1.01
C GLN A 647 37.15 8.51 -1.53
N SER A 648 36.01 8.72 -2.18
CA SER A 648 35.22 7.70 -2.88
C SER A 648 34.68 8.28 -4.19
N GLY A 649 34.32 7.42 -5.15
CA GLY A 649 33.62 7.85 -6.37
C GLY A 649 34.14 7.19 -7.65
N PRO A 650 34.08 7.90 -8.80
CA PRO A 650 34.49 7.34 -10.09
C PRO A 650 36.02 7.27 -10.25
N ILE A 651 36.80 7.97 -9.41
CA ILE A 651 38.27 8.01 -9.47
C ILE A 651 38.90 6.99 -8.51
N ASP A 652 38.48 7.02 -7.25
CA ASP A 652 39.04 6.28 -6.11
C ASP A 652 37.91 5.64 -5.28
N GLY A 653 38.26 4.73 -4.36
CA GLY A 653 37.30 3.99 -3.55
C GLY A 653 36.70 2.78 -4.29
N ALA A 654 35.60 2.24 -3.77
CA ALA A 654 35.02 0.99 -4.24
C ALA A 654 34.05 1.22 -5.41
N ARG A 655 34.41 0.73 -6.60
CA ARG A 655 33.68 0.92 -7.87
C ARG A 655 33.89 -0.26 -8.81
N GLY A 656 33.25 -0.20 -9.98
CA GLY A 656 33.49 -1.14 -11.08
C GLY A 656 33.19 -0.50 -12.44
N LEU A 657 33.53 -1.21 -13.52
CA LEU A 657 33.54 -0.66 -14.87
C LEU A 657 32.30 -0.98 -15.71
N ILE A 658 31.32 -1.73 -15.17
CA ILE A 658 30.16 -2.20 -15.93
C ILE A 658 29.02 -1.19 -15.91
N ARG A 659 28.60 -0.75 -17.10
CA ARG A 659 27.52 0.21 -17.32
C ARG A 659 26.72 -0.06 -18.60
N THR A 660 25.62 0.64 -18.81
CA THR A 660 24.93 0.69 -20.11
C THR A 660 25.78 1.39 -21.17
N ILE A 661 25.65 1.00 -22.44
CA ILE A 661 26.40 1.62 -23.56
C ILE A 661 26.02 3.09 -23.73
N ASN A 662 24.71 3.38 -23.68
CA ASN A 662 24.14 4.73 -23.77
C ASN A 662 23.68 5.23 -22.38
N GLY A 663 23.57 6.55 -22.22
CA GLY A 663 23.16 7.23 -20.98
C GLY A 663 22.35 8.50 -21.27
N ILE A 664 21.73 9.10 -20.25
CA ILE A 664 20.90 10.31 -20.40
C ILE A 664 21.81 11.54 -20.55
N THR A 665 21.52 12.43 -21.50
CA THR A 665 22.15 13.75 -21.50
C THR A 665 21.61 14.58 -20.34
N ASN A 666 22.49 14.94 -19.40
CA ASN A 666 22.17 15.75 -18.25
C ASN A 666 21.80 17.17 -18.69
N LEU A 667 20.59 17.63 -18.34
CA LEU A 667 20.04 18.93 -18.73
C LEU A 667 20.84 20.13 -18.20
N TYR A 668 21.65 19.95 -17.14
CA TYR A 668 22.45 21.02 -16.53
C TYR A 668 23.90 21.06 -16.98
N THR A 669 24.52 19.88 -17.22
CA THR A 669 25.95 19.79 -17.54
C THR A 669 26.23 19.43 -19.00
N GLY A 670 25.25 18.88 -19.72
CA GLY A 670 25.44 18.27 -21.05
C GLY A 670 26.21 16.95 -21.02
N GLU A 671 26.66 16.47 -19.84
CA GLU A 671 27.35 15.18 -19.69
C GLU A 671 26.38 14.00 -19.87
N THR A 672 26.91 12.78 -20.06
CA THR A 672 26.10 11.57 -20.29
C THR A 672 26.05 10.68 -19.05
N GLU A 673 24.85 10.47 -18.51
CA GLU A 673 24.58 9.74 -17.26
C GLU A 673 24.12 8.30 -17.53
N TYR A 674 25.04 7.35 -17.40
CA TYR A 674 24.79 5.93 -17.63
C TYR A 674 24.12 5.24 -16.43
N GLN A 675 23.49 4.07 -16.64
CA GLN A 675 23.24 3.16 -15.52
C GLN A 675 24.50 2.34 -15.25
N TRP A 676 24.82 2.14 -13.98
CA TRP A 676 25.96 1.39 -13.51
C TRP A 676 25.51 0.14 -12.75
N LEU A 677 26.27 -0.93 -12.85
CA LEU A 677 25.95 -2.19 -12.17
C LEU A 677 25.95 -1.98 -10.64
N ALA A 678 24.87 -2.36 -9.98
CA ALA A 678 24.78 -2.36 -8.51
C ALA A 678 25.97 -3.08 -7.87
N ALA A 679 26.49 -2.57 -6.75
CA ALA A 679 27.45 -3.35 -5.96
C ALA A 679 26.75 -4.56 -5.33
N PHE A 680 27.37 -5.73 -5.33
CA PHE A 680 26.73 -6.96 -4.83
C PHE A 680 27.73 -7.99 -4.30
N LEU A 681 27.21 -8.93 -3.52
CA LEU A 681 27.81 -10.21 -3.16
C LEU A 681 26.92 -11.35 -3.67
N TRP A 682 27.54 -12.40 -4.22
CA TRP A 682 26.84 -13.57 -4.73
C TRP A 682 27.61 -14.84 -4.36
N GLU A 683 26.96 -15.79 -3.68
CA GLU A 683 27.53 -17.12 -3.42
C GLU A 683 27.19 -18.06 -4.57
N ILE A 684 28.18 -18.80 -5.07
CA ILE A 684 28.02 -19.92 -5.98
C ILE A 684 28.44 -21.17 -5.22
N ASN A 685 27.58 -22.18 -5.17
CA ASN A 685 27.83 -23.47 -4.49
C ASN A 685 27.93 -24.60 -5.51
#